data_AF-A0A5E7ZC64-F1
#
_entry.id   AF-A0A5E7ZC64-F1
#
_cell.length_a   1.000
_cell.length_b   1.000
_cell.length_c   1.000
_cell.angle_alpha   90.00
_cell.angle_beta   90.00
_cell.angle_gamma   90.00
#
_symmetry.space_group_name_H-M   'P 1'
#
loop_
_entity.id
_entity.type
_entity.pdbx_description
1 polymer ?
#
loop_
_entity_poly.entity_id
_entity_poly.type
_entity_poly.pdbx_seq_one_letter_code
_entity_poly.pdbx_strand_id
1 'polypeptide(L)'
;MKRLNVICAGLLSVGVGSAALAAFSSPQPDGAVVQRALDAHDYRRAGIELNKLITERLPGSDKGGPDPVLDRLFAELISANGTPASATTLLLRLNAQPGLKNRGHYQLLLATAREESGQFTNAERLYQSVSADRQASAEDRTSSVIGYARLRMMTSPDDAISALQSAQPLPAQAWEVDLQRARAETLAGRDDAAQAAMQRAWSEAPMAGAEQGAAARVASDMMVTAGRKGDRGRLIAMLAVDRLNRGTNTGQEVLGADVPICGSAGITPNDSVAVEFSRQAPPGRPRFSLVWASRAGIAAAFLDGVARNPGFQVQDGQATTVVLKCRLGPAADYQVRADLDDQILSWSTSRGAYPLLDTGDESDTPSLASLLAERERRYGSTSVMLLPVLVQILGPTVASGMDNQEARARAAALSHRIADIIAANGAPADMVLFSALSTTGLDVAAQSKSVTAAQAEFQSLLGQAARNSAVSLDNLFTVVSNATAYTQAPTALRVQLLEQTIAVLRAHVPATDPRLMALGLRLLSVRREQGDSAAVAALIEQFDFAPDLCNVAVPPVRFTSSNITADDYPPDLVQAMLQGRTMLEFSISATGTATAARVLVSDPPFAFDAVALAKSLTLTYEPAKTAGVPRSCRAQVQPIRWQLP
;
A
#
# COMPACT_ATOMS: atom_id res chain seq x y z
N MET A 1 -11.16 11.52 -11.65
CA MET A 1 -11.97 11.72 -10.42
C MET A 1 -12.21 10.45 -9.58
N LYS A 2 -11.80 9.22 -9.95
CA LYS A 2 -12.06 8.03 -9.10
C LYS A 2 -11.03 7.71 -7.98
N ARG A 3 -9.79 8.23 -8.00
CA ARG A 3 -8.81 8.08 -6.88
C ARG A 3 -9.14 8.96 -5.65
N LEU A 4 -10.41 9.13 -5.32
CA LEU A 4 -10.94 9.67 -4.06
C LEU A 4 -11.94 8.69 -3.38
N ASN A 5 -12.29 7.58 -4.05
CA ASN A 5 -13.39 6.68 -3.68
C ASN A 5 -12.91 5.29 -3.21
N VAL A 6 -11.83 5.18 -2.44
CA VAL A 6 -11.26 3.89 -1.97
C VAL A 6 -11.24 3.79 -0.44
N ILE A 7 -12.09 4.56 0.25
CA ILE A 7 -12.17 4.58 1.73
C ILE A 7 -13.66 4.53 2.18
N CYS A 8 -14.00 3.46 2.92
CA CYS A 8 -15.19 3.23 3.80
C CYS A 8 -16.58 2.79 3.28
N ALA A 9 -17.25 1.95 4.12
CA ALA A 9 -18.69 1.84 4.38
C ALA A 9 -19.01 1.02 5.69
N GLY A 10 -20.14 1.26 6.38
CA GLY A 10 -20.97 0.21 7.01
C GLY A 10 -20.69 -0.54 8.34
N LEU A 11 -21.18 -1.80 8.57
CA LEU A 11 -22.32 -2.67 8.10
C LEU A 11 -22.41 -3.96 9.07
N LEU A 12 -23.41 -4.61 9.74
CA LEU A 12 -24.91 -4.76 9.98
C LEU A 12 -25.23 -5.13 11.47
N SER A 13 -26.38 -4.77 12.08
CA SER A 13 -26.93 -5.29 13.38
C SER A 13 -27.99 -6.43 13.31
N VAL A 14 -29.30 -6.40 13.68
CA VAL A 14 -30.29 -5.42 14.24
C VAL A 14 -31.38 -6.15 15.09
N GLY A 15 -32.05 -5.45 16.04
CA GLY A 15 -33.43 -5.73 16.52
C GLY A 15 -33.65 -6.62 17.77
N VAL A 16 -33.96 -6.04 18.95
CA VAL A 16 -34.25 -6.75 20.22
C VAL A 16 -35.34 -6.02 21.04
N GLY A 17 -36.14 -6.77 21.84
CA GLY A 17 -37.05 -6.23 22.87
C GLY A 17 -36.58 -6.53 24.30
N SER A 18 -36.83 -5.64 25.26
CA SER A 18 -36.18 -5.65 26.59
C SER A 18 -37.10 -6.01 27.76
N ALA A 19 -36.54 -6.69 28.78
CA ALA A 19 -37.05 -6.74 30.15
C ALA A 19 -35.87 -6.74 31.13
N ALA A 20 -36.02 -6.08 32.29
CA ALA A 20 -34.92 -5.85 33.24
C ALA A 20 -34.77 -6.96 34.29
N LEU A 21 -33.54 -7.16 34.77
CA LEU A 21 -33.15 -8.16 35.77
C LEU A 21 -32.10 -7.60 36.74
N ALA A 22 -31.79 -8.38 37.79
CA ALA A 22 -30.73 -8.11 38.76
C ALA A 22 -29.32 -8.18 38.12
N ALA A 23 -28.33 -7.57 38.78
CA ALA A 23 -26.93 -7.58 38.38
C ALA A 23 -26.26 -8.95 38.61
N PHE A 24 -26.69 -9.95 37.83
CA PHE A 24 -25.76 -10.98 37.40
C PHE A 24 -24.60 -10.29 36.69
N SER A 25 -23.37 -10.65 37.00
CA SER A 25 -22.26 -10.43 36.09
C SER A 25 -22.50 -11.31 34.87
N SER A 26 -23.29 -10.82 33.92
CA SER A 26 -23.43 -11.42 32.59
C SER A 26 -22.02 -11.77 32.13
N PRO A 27 -21.71 -13.04 31.79
CA PRO A 27 -20.39 -13.37 31.26
C PRO A 27 -20.16 -12.45 30.08
N GLN A 28 -19.17 -11.56 30.18
CA GLN A 28 -18.91 -10.59 29.12
C GLN A 28 -18.76 -11.37 27.81
N PRO A 29 -19.45 -10.97 26.72
CA PRO A 29 -19.33 -11.66 25.45
C PRO A 29 -17.85 -11.72 25.08
N ASP A 30 -17.35 -12.95 24.95
CA ASP A 30 -15.93 -13.32 24.97
C ASP A 30 -15.28 -13.26 23.59
N GLY A 31 -16.09 -12.98 22.57
CA GLY A 31 -15.70 -12.98 21.16
C GLY A 31 -15.77 -14.35 20.49
N ALA A 32 -16.26 -15.41 21.13
CA ALA A 32 -16.26 -16.77 20.55
C ALA A 32 -17.11 -16.91 19.27
N VAL A 33 -18.04 -15.98 18.99
CA VAL A 33 -18.73 -15.92 17.69
C VAL A 33 -17.83 -15.33 16.61
N VAL A 34 -17.11 -14.24 16.90
CA VAL A 34 -16.13 -13.61 16.02
C VAL A 34 -14.98 -14.57 15.72
N GLN A 35 -14.43 -15.22 16.75
CA GLN A 35 -13.37 -16.22 16.61
C GLN A 35 -13.78 -17.36 15.66
N ARG A 36 -14.95 -17.99 15.88
CA ARG A 36 -15.42 -19.07 15.00
C ARG A 36 -15.64 -18.63 13.55
N ALA A 37 -15.96 -17.36 13.31
CA ALA A 37 -16.06 -16.82 11.96
C ALA A 37 -14.67 -16.58 11.35
N LEU A 38 -13.68 -16.11 12.13
CA LEU A 38 -12.27 -16.02 11.70
C LEU A 38 -11.69 -17.40 11.38
N ASP A 39 -11.87 -18.38 12.27
CA ASP A 39 -11.40 -19.76 12.08
C ASP A 39 -12.04 -20.41 10.83
N ALA A 40 -13.30 -20.06 10.54
CA ALA A 40 -14.03 -20.49 9.34
C ALA A 40 -13.72 -19.65 8.08
N HIS A 41 -12.82 -18.65 8.17
CA HIS A 41 -12.46 -17.71 7.11
C HIS A 41 -13.65 -16.88 6.57
N ASP A 42 -14.73 -16.76 7.35
CA ASP A 42 -15.91 -15.94 7.08
C ASP A 42 -15.69 -14.52 7.62
N TYR A 43 -14.76 -13.79 7.00
CA TYR A 43 -14.34 -12.44 7.43
C TYR A 43 -15.50 -11.43 7.42
N ARG A 44 -16.46 -11.60 6.51
CA ARG A 44 -17.68 -10.79 6.48
C ARG A 44 -18.47 -10.97 7.78
N ARG A 45 -18.80 -12.22 8.15
CA ARG A 45 -19.50 -12.49 9.39
C ARG A 45 -18.68 -12.10 10.62
N ALA A 46 -17.37 -12.32 10.61
CA ALA A 46 -16.49 -11.92 11.70
C ALA A 46 -16.62 -10.41 11.99
N GLY A 47 -16.61 -9.56 10.95
CA GLY A 47 -16.81 -8.13 11.11
C GLY A 47 -18.23 -7.71 11.50
N ILE A 48 -19.29 -8.39 11.01
CA ILE A 48 -20.67 -8.18 11.49
C ILE A 48 -20.76 -8.44 13.01
N GLU A 49 -20.27 -9.59 13.46
CA GLU A 49 -20.33 -9.97 14.88
C GLU A 49 -19.38 -9.11 15.74
N LEU A 50 -18.28 -8.62 15.18
CA LEU A 50 -17.40 -7.65 15.84
C LEU A 50 -18.06 -6.26 15.96
N ASN A 51 -18.80 -5.79 14.96
CA ASN A 51 -19.58 -4.54 15.04
C ASN A 51 -20.64 -4.57 16.16
N LYS A 52 -21.31 -5.72 16.33
CA LYS A 52 -22.21 -5.97 17.48
C LYS A 52 -21.44 -5.91 18.80
N LEU A 53 -20.33 -6.65 18.89
CA LEU A 53 -19.49 -6.72 20.09
C LEU A 53 -18.90 -5.36 20.50
N ILE A 54 -18.51 -4.51 19.54
CA ILE A 54 -18.08 -3.13 19.80
C ILE A 54 -19.19 -2.36 20.51
N THR A 55 -20.42 -2.47 20.02
CA THR A 55 -21.58 -1.76 20.55
C THR A 55 -21.94 -2.25 21.96
N GLU A 56 -21.89 -3.57 22.20
CA GLU A 56 -22.10 -4.18 23.52
C GLU A 56 -21.00 -3.80 24.53
N ARG A 57 -19.76 -3.65 24.08
CA ARG A 57 -18.58 -3.34 24.92
C ARG A 57 -18.26 -1.85 25.02
N LEU A 58 -19.11 -0.96 24.48
CA LEU A 58 -18.90 0.49 24.61
C LEU A 58 -18.80 0.90 26.09
N PRO A 59 -17.79 1.70 26.48
CA PRO A 59 -17.50 2.03 27.87
C PRO A 59 -18.65 2.80 28.54
N GLY A 60 -18.75 2.71 29.87
CA GLY A 60 -19.82 3.41 30.62
C GLY A 60 -19.78 4.94 30.49
N SER A 61 -18.63 5.51 30.14
CA SER A 61 -18.41 6.95 29.91
C SER A 61 -17.52 7.17 28.68
N ASP A 62 -17.36 8.44 28.27
CA ASP A 62 -16.47 8.89 27.21
C ASP A 62 -14.98 8.69 27.52
N LYS A 63 -14.63 8.46 28.79
CA LYS A 63 -13.27 8.19 29.28
C LYS A 63 -12.92 6.71 29.26
N GLY A 64 -13.29 6.01 28.17
CA GLY A 64 -12.90 4.64 27.95
C GLY A 64 -11.38 4.48 27.85
N GLY A 65 -10.85 3.37 28.36
CA GLY A 65 -9.53 2.88 27.97
C GLY A 65 -9.62 1.96 26.75
N PRO A 66 -8.49 1.43 26.25
CA PRO A 66 -8.51 0.33 25.29
C PRO A 66 -9.16 -0.91 25.91
N ASP A 67 -9.91 -1.65 25.10
CA ASP A 67 -10.51 -2.94 25.48
C ASP A 67 -9.64 -4.09 24.93
N PRO A 68 -9.02 -4.93 25.79
CA PRO A 68 -8.14 -6.01 25.35
C PRO A 68 -8.81 -7.08 24.46
N VAL A 69 -10.13 -7.29 24.60
CA VAL A 69 -10.87 -8.26 23.79
C VAL A 69 -11.11 -7.70 22.38
N LEU A 70 -11.48 -6.42 22.28
CA LEU A 70 -11.63 -5.74 20.99
C LEU A 70 -10.27 -5.57 20.30
N ASP A 71 -9.22 -5.16 21.01
CA ASP A 71 -7.85 -5.07 20.47
C ASP A 71 -7.41 -6.37 19.80
N ARG A 72 -7.65 -7.51 20.48
CA ARG A 72 -7.35 -8.85 19.98
C ARG A 72 -8.09 -9.15 18.68
N LEU A 73 -9.42 -9.05 18.70
CA LEU A 73 -10.27 -9.46 17.58
C LEU A 73 -10.09 -8.53 16.36
N PHE A 74 -9.86 -7.23 16.58
CA PHE A 74 -9.48 -6.32 15.50
C PHE A 74 -8.10 -6.66 14.92
N ALA A 75 -7.09 -6.90 15.76
CA ALA A 75 -5.76 -7.24 15.28
C ALA A 75 -5.77 -8.53 14.44
N GLU A 76 -6.50 -9.54 14.88
CA GLU A 76 -6.70 -10.80 14.15
C GLU A 76 -7.43 -10.58 12.82
N LEU A 77 -8.58 -9.89 12.82
CA LEU A 77 -9.37 -9.65 11.61
C LEU A 77 -8.64 -8.77 10.57
N ILE A 78 -7.97 -7.69 11.01
CA ILE A 78 -7.17 -6.82 10.12
C ILE A 78 -6.00 -7.62 9.50
N SER A 79 -5.34 -8.45 10.31
CA SER A 79 -4.25 -9.30 9.81
C SER A 79 -4.74 -10.33 8.80
N ALA A 80 -5.85 -11.02 9.10
CA ALA A 80 -6.42 -12.05 8.23
C ALA A 80 -6.99 -11.48 6.91
N ASN A 81 -7.55 -10.27 6.92
CA ASN A 81 -8.06 -9.60 5.71
C ASN A 81 -6.94 -9.06 4.78
N GLY A 82 -5.66 -9.26 5.14
CA GLY A 82 -4.51 -8.95 4.29
C GLY A 82 -3.99 -7.52 4.39
N THR A 83 -4.24 -6.81 5.50
CA THR A 83 -3.61 -5.52 5.82
C THR A 83 -2.93 -5.53 7.20
N PRO A 84 -2.11 -6.54 7.55
CA PRO A 84 -1.54 -6.71 8.89
C PRO A 84 -0.74 -5.50 9.36
N ALA A 85 -0.12 -4.74 8.45
CA ALA A 85 0.58 -3.51 8.81
C ALA A 85 -0.31 -2.50 9.55
N SER A 86 -1.62 -2.45 9.27
CA SER A 86 -2.57 -1.59 9.98
C SER A 86 -3.00 -2.11 11.36
N ALA A 87 -2.70 -3.37 11.69
CA ALA A 87 -2.88 -3.90 13.04
C ALA A 87 -1.73 -3.52 14.00
N THR A 88 -0.64 -2.90 13.51
CA THR A 88 0.61 -2.67 14.26
C THR A 88 0.40 -2.09 15.66
N THR A 89 -0.44 -1.06 15.81
CA THR A 89 -0.67 -0.42 17.12
C THR A 89 -1.40 -1.34 18.09
N LEU A 90 -2.43 -2.04 17.63
CA LEU A 90 -3.20 -2.99 18.46
C LEU A 90 -2.28 -4.13 18.92
N LEU A 91 -1.50 -4.68 17.99
CA LEU A 91 -0.51 -5.72 18.25
C LEU A 91 0.58 -5.28 19.24
N LEU A 92 1.05 -4.03 19.17
CA LEU A 92 1.95 -3.46 20.17
C LEU A 92 1.30 -3.41 21.58
N ARG A 93 0.05 -2.92 21.68
CA ARG A 93 -0.66 -2.87 22.95
C ARG A 93 -0.88 -4.25 23.55
N LEU A 94 -1.33 -5.21 22.74
CA LEU A 94 -1.50 -6.61 23.16
C LEU A 94 -0.18 -7.17 23.70
N ASN A 95 0.92 -7.07 22.94
CA ASN A 95 2.22 -7.61 23.35
C ASN A 95 2.78 -7.00 24.65
N ALA A 96 2.39 -5.77 24.99
CA ALA A 96 2.73 -5.13 26.27
C ALA A 96 1.93 -5.66 27.47
N GLN A 97 0.83 -6.40 27.26
CA GLN A 97 -0.02 -6.90 28.35
C GLN A 97 0.66 -8.05 29.13
N PRO A 98 0.74 -7.95 30.47
CA PRO A 98 1.09 -9.09 31.33
C PRO A 98 0.06 -10.21 31.20
N GLY A 99 0.52 -11.46 31.11
CA GLY A 99 -0.38 -12.62 31.06
C GLY A 99 -1.14 -12.84 29.74
N LEU A 100 -0.81 -12.13 28.66
CA LEU A 100 -1.37 -12.38 27.33
C LEU A 100 -1.22 -13.86 26.94
N LYS A 101 -2.35 -14.56 26.78
CA LYS A 101 -2.40 -15.92 26.22
C LYS A 101 -1.96 -15.88 24.75
N ASN A 102 -1.34 -16.95 24.26
CA ASN A 102 -0.85 -17.07 22.88
C ASN A 102 0.09 -15.91 22.45
N ARG A 103 0.94 -15.41 23.36
CA ARG A 103 1.85 -14.28 23.07
C ARG A 103 2.68 -14.50 21.80
N GLY A 104 3.21 -15.71 21.57
CA GLY A 104 3.94 -16.05 20.35
C GLY A 104 3.16 -15.77 19.05
N HIS A 105 1.84 -15.99 19.05
CA HIS A 105 0.98 -15.69 17.91
C HIS A 105 0.87 -14.17 17.65
N TYR A 106 0.62 -13.36 18.68
CA TYR A 106 0.58 -11.90 18.52
C TYR A 106 1.96 -11.27 18.25
N GLN A 107 3.05 -11.93 18.65
CA GLN A 107 4.40 -11.56 18.22
C GLN A 107 4.63 -11.89 16.74
N LEU A 108 4.12 -13.02 16.24
CA LEU A 108 4.17 -13.40 14.82
C LEU A 108 3.41 -12.39 13.96
N LEU A 109 2.16 -12.07 14.33
CA LEU A 109 1.36 -11.05 13.64
C LEU A 109 2.07 -9.69 13.64
N LEU A 110 2.70 -9.29 14.76
CA LEU A 110 3.46 -8.05 14.84
C LEU A 110 4.72 -8.09 13.94
N ALA A 111 5.39 -9.24 13.84
CA ALA A 111 6.53 -9.42 12.94
C ALA A 111 6.11 -9.21 11.48
N THR A 112 4.98 -9.81 11.08
CA THR A 112 4.41 -9.66 9.73
C THR A 112 3.96 -8.23 9.43
N ALA A 113 3.30 -7.57 10.38
CA ALA A 113 2.94 -6.16 10.28
C ALA A 113 4.16 -5.24 10.09
N ARG A 114 5.27 -5.56 10.78
CA ARG A 114 6.56 -4.87 10.65
C ARG A 114 7.25 -5.15 9.31
N GLU A 115 7.22 -6.39 8.83
CA GLU A 115 7.77 -6.78 7.51
C GLU A 115 7.04 -6.02 6.38
N GLU A 116 5.70 -6.00 6.41
CA GLU A 116 4.88 -5.33 5.40
C GLU A 116 5.00 -3.80 5.43
N SER A 117 5.35 -3.21 6.58
CA SER A 117 5.65 -1.78 6.72
C SER A 117 7.11 -1.41 6.44
N GLY A 118 7.92 -2.34 5.90
CA GLY A 118 9.33 -2.10 5.54
C GLY A 118 10.30 -2.13 6.73
N GLN A 119 9.82 -2.42 7.93
CA GLN A 119 10.62 -2.42 9.16
C GLN A 119 11.32 -3.77 9.38
N PHE A 120 12.07 -4.21 8.36
CA PHE A 120 12.63 -5.56 8.26
C PHE A 120 13.45 -5.97 9.50
N THR A 121 14.33 -5.12 10.03
CA THR A 121 15.14 -5.43 11.24
C THR A 121 14.29 -5.55 12.52
N ASN A 122 13.10 -4.94 12.58
CA ASN A 122 12.18 -5.12 13.70
C ASN A 122 11.40 -6.43 13.55
N ALA A 123 10.99 -6.78 12.33
CA ALA A 123 10.34 -8.04 12.01
C ALA A 123 11.26 -9.24 12.25
N GLU A 124 12.52 -9.17 11.83
CA GLU A 124 13.53 -10.23 11.99
C GLU A 124 13.70 -10.63 13.46
N ARG A 125 13.84 -9.65 14.36
CA ARG A 125 13.97 -9.88 15.81
C ARG A 125 12.70 -10.50 16.42
N LEU A 126 11.53 -10.12 15.93
CA LEU A 126 10.26 -10.70 16.40
C LEU A 126 10.09 -12.14 15.90
N TYR A 127 10.40 -12.43 14.64
CA TYR A 127 10.40 -13.80 14.11
C TYR A 127 11.38 -14.71 14.86
N GLN A 128 12.59 -14.22 15.17
CA GLN A 128 13.54 -14.94 16.04
C GLN A 128 12.98 -15.20 17.46
N SER A 129 12.30 -14.21 18.05
CA SER A 129 11.66 -14.36 19.37
C SER A 129 10.59 -15.46 19.36
N VAL A 130 9.73 -15.50 18.34
CA VAL A 130 8.67 -16.51 18.22
C VAL A 130 9.26 -17.90 17.97
N SER A 131 10.26 -18.04 17.11
CA SER A 131 10.86 -19.35 16.80
C SER A 131 11.53 -19.99 18.02
N ALA A 132 12.06 -19.17 18.93
CA ALA A 132 12.64 -19.60 20.21
C ALA A 132 11.59 -19.84 21.31
N ASP A 133 10.34 -19.36 21.16
CA ASP A 133 9.31 -19.50 22.19
C ASP A 133 8.70 -20.91 22.21
N ARG A 134 8.93 -21.61 23.33
CA ARG A 134 8.36 -22.94 23.59
C ARG A 134 6.86 -22.90 23.88
N GLN A 135 6.30 -21.73 24.22
CA GLN A 135 4.87 -21.52 24.46
C GLN A 135 4.08 -21.17 23.18
N ALA A 136 4.77 -20.74 22.11
CA ALA A 136 4.17 -20.58 20.79
C ALA A 136 3.66 -21.93 20.25
N SER A 137 2.69 -21.92 19.33
CA SER A 137 2.25 -23.15 18.67
C SER A 137 3.35 -23.69 17.73
N ALA A 138 3.22 -24.95 17.30
CA ALA A 138 4.14 -25.51 16.29
C ALA A 138 3.99 -24.80 14.93
N GLU A 139 2.78 -24.34 14.63
CA GLU A 139 2.47 -23.53 13.45
C GLU A 139 3.12 -22.15 13.55
N ASP A 140 2.93 -21.42 14.65
CA ASP A 140 3.54 -20.08 14.84
C ASP A 140 5.07 -20.14 14.75
N ARG A 141 5.68 -21.16 15.38
CA ARG A 141 7.13 -21.38 15.27
C ARG A 141 7.55 -21.62 13.82
N THR A 142 6.86 -22.48 13.08
CA THR A 142 7.19 -22.76 11.67
C THR A 142 7.02 -21.52 10.80
N SER A 143 5.89 -20.82 10.91
CA SER A 143 5.64 -19.54 10.24
C SER A 143 6.70 -18.49 10.58
N SER A 144 7.19 -18.45 11.83
CA SER A 144 8.25 -17.53 12.23
C SER A 144 9.63 -17.89 11.67
N VAL A 145 9.95 -19.18 11.51
CA VAL A 145 11.19 -19.61 10.82
C VAL A 145 11.13 -19.27 9.33
N ILE A 146 9.97 -19.45 8.69
CA ILE A 146 9.73 -19.02 7.31
C ILE A 146 9.89 -17.49 7.18
N GLY A 147 9.29 -16.71 8.08
CA GLY A 147 9.40 -15.25 8.10
C GLY A 147 10.83 -14.75 8.36
N TYR A 148 11.54 -15.35 9.31
CA TYR A 148 12.96 -15.08 9.52
C TYR A 148 13.78 -15.35 8.26
N ALA A 149 13.58 -16.51 7.61
CA ALA A 149 14.29 -16.88 6.40
C ALA A 149 14.03 -15.92 5.24
N ARG A 150 12.78 -15.44 5.04
CA ARG A 150 12.45 -14.40 4.05
C ARG A 150 13.31 -13.15 4.20
N LEU A 151 13.51 -12.70 5.45
CA LEU A 151 14.31 -11.52 5.74
C LEU A 151 15.81 -11.79 5.59
N ARG A 152 16.29 -12.97 6.02
CA ARG A 152 17.69 -13.39 5.80
C ARG A 152 18.04 -13.53 4.32
N MET A 153 17.12 -13.94 3.43
CA MET A 153 17.39 -14.03 1.98
C MET A 153 17.88 -12.69 1.38
N MET A 154 17.52 -11.55 1.96
CA MET A 154 17.97 -10.23 1.50
C MET A 154 19.42 -9.89 1.89
N THR A 155 20.01 -10.58 2.87
CA THR A 155 21.30 -10.20 3.49
C THR A 155 22.29 -11.35 3.57
N SER A 156 21.83 -12.55 3.89
CA SER A 156 22.59 -13.80 4.01
C SER A 156 21.70 -14.99 3.62
N PRO A 157 21.70 -15.38 2.32
CA PRO A 157 20.96 -16.54 1.85
C PRO A 157 21.32 -17.84 2.56
N ASP A 158 22.58 -18.00 3.00
CA ASP A 158 23.03 -19.17 3.76
C ASP A 158 22.39 -19.29 5.15
N ASP A 159 22.16 -18.17 5.84
CA ASP A 159 21.42 -18.19 7.12
C ASP A 159 19.94 -18.55 6.89
N ALA A 160 19.35 -18.10 5.78
CA ALA A 160 17.99 -18.47 5.40
C ALA A 160 17.87 -19.98 5.12
N ILE A 161 18.80 -20.53 4.34
CA ILE A 161 18.88 -21.98 4.05
C ILE A 161 19.05 -22.76 5.36
N SER A 162 19.99 -22.36 6.22
CA SER A 162 20.26 -23.03 7.50
C SER A 162 19.03 -23.03 8.40
N ALA A 163 18.32 -21.90 8.51
CA ALA A 163 17.08 -21.80 9.27
C ALA A 163 16.00 -22.75 8.72
N LEU A 164 15.79 -22.75 7.39
CA LEU A 164 14.80 -23.60 6.73
C LEU A 164 15.17 -25.09 6.75
N GLN A 165 16.45 -25.46 6.87
CA GLN A 165 16.87 -26.85 7.09
C GLN A 165 16.56 -27.32 8.52
N SER A 166 16.61 -26.43 9.51
CA SER A 166 16.24 -26.74 10.91
C SER A 166 14.73 -26.75 11.19
N ALA A 167 13.92 -26.24 10.24
CA ALA A 167 12.47 -26.21 10.36
C ALA A 167 11.87 -27.61 10.42
N GLN A 168 10.84 -27.79 11.27
CA GLN A 168 10.03 -29.00 11.34
C GLN A 168 8.63 -28.68 10.78
N PRO A 169 8.45 -28.65 9.45
CA PRO A 169 7.19 -28.21 8.85
C PRO A 169 6.04 -29.12 9.24
N LEU A 170 4.89 -28.50 9.51
CA LEU A 170 3.61 -29.19 9.49
C LEU A 170 3.30 -29.63 8.03
N PRO A 171 2.55 -30.72 7.79
CA PRO A 171 2.27 -31.20 6.44
C PRO A 171 1.68 -30.15 5.49
N ALA A 172 0.81 -29.28 5.99
CA ALA A 172 0.19 -28.19 5.22
C ALA A 172 1.14 -27.00 4.91
N GLN A 173 2.36 -27.00 5.47
CA GLN A 173 3.37 -25.94 5.35
C GLN A 173 4.70 -26.43 4.72
N ALA A 174 4.87 -27.74 4.49
CA ALA A 174 6.09 -28.32 3.92
C ALA A 174 6.46 -27.66 2.58
N TRP A 175 5.46 -27.50 1.70
CA TRP A 175 5.62 -26.86 0.40
C TRP A 175 6.18 -25.42 0.50
N GLU A 176 5.83 -24.67 1.55
CA GLU A 176 6.28 -23.28 1.71
C GLU A 176 7.71 -23.23 2.27
N VAL A 177 8.07 -24.16 3.16
CA VAL A 177 9.46 -24.31 3.61
C VAL A 177 10.38 -24.64 2.43
N ASP A 178 9.97 -25.57 1.55
CA ASP A 178 10.77 -25.90 0.36
C ASP A 178 10.71 -24.82 -0.74
N LEU A 179 9.61 -24.05 -0.85
CA LEU A 179 9.55 -22.89 -1.74
C LEU A 179 10.52 -21.79 -1.28
N GLN A 180 10.49 -21.39 -0.01
CA GLN A 180 11.46 -20.41 0.50
C GLN A 180 12.89 -20.94 0.45
N ARG A 181 13.10 -22.26 0.61
CA ARG A 181 14.42 -22.89 0.44
C ARG A 181 14.88 -22.75 -1.00
N ALA A 182 14.02 -23.03 -1.98
CA ALA A 182 14.36 -22.86 -3.39
C ALA A 182 14.72 -21.39 -3.76
N ARG A 183 13.98 -20.41 -3.21
CA ARG A 183 14.30 -18.98 -3.35
C ARG A 183 15.68 -18.65 -2.75
N ALA A 184 15.98 -19.15 -1.56
CA ALA A 184 17.25 -18.92 -0.87
C ALA A 184 18.44 -19.59 -1.57
N GLU A 185 18.31 -20.86 -1.98
CA GLU A 185 19.32 -21.60 -2.76
C GLU A 185 19.59 -20.90 -4.11
N THR A 186 18.56 -20.35 -4.77
CA THR A 186 18.72 -19.55 -6.00
C THR A 186 19.54 -18.29 -5.75
N LEU A 187 19.31 -17.59 -4.63
CA LEU A 187 20.07 -16.40 -4.24
C LEU A 187 21.52 -16.73 -3.79
N ALA A 188 21.75 -17.95 -3.30
CA ALA A 188 23.08 -18.49 -2.99
C ALA A 188 23.83 -19.02 -4.24
N GLY A 189 23.20 -19.02 -5.42
CA GLY A 189 23.79 -19.54 -6.67
C GLY A 189 23.84 -21.06 -6.78
N ARG A 190 22.99 -21.77 -6.02
CA ARG A 190 22.94 -23.24 -5.95
C ARG A 190 21.77 -23.80 -6.77
N ASP A 191 21.83 -23.58 -8.08
CA ASP A 191 20.74 -23.87 -9.03
C ASP A 191 20.17 -25.31 -8.92
N ASP A 192 21.01 -26.34 -8.73
CA ASP A 192 20.55 -27.73 -8.59
C ASP A 192 19.76 -27.97 -7.30
N ALA A 193 20.23 -27.41 -6.18
CA ALA A 193 19.56 -27.49 -4.89
C ALA A 193 18.24 -26.71 -4.91
N ALA A 194 18.25 -25.53 -5.54
CA ALA A 194 17.05 -24.73 -5.79
C ALA A 194 16.01 -25.49 -6.64
N GLN A 195 16.44 -26.14 -7.72
CA GLN A 195 15.56 -26.94 -8.56
C GLN A 195 14.97 -28.14 -7.80
N ALA A 196 15.77 -28.85 -7.00
CA ALA A 196 15.31 -29.97 -6.19
C ALA A 196 14.29 -29.55 -5.12
N ALA A 197 14.52 -28.40 -4.46
CA ALA A 197 13.57 -27.82 -3.50
C ALA A 197 12.26 -27.37 -4.18
N MET A 198 12.36 -26.70 -5.35
CA MET A 198 11.20 -26.29 -6.14
C MET A 198 10.34 -27.48 -6.59
N GLN A 199 10.97 -28.60 -6.97
CA GLN A 199 10.26 -29.82 -7.35
C GLN A 199 9.49 -30.44 -6.17
N ARG A 200 10.07 -30.45 -4.95
CA ARG A 200 9.36 -30.90 -3.75
C ARG A 200 8.19 -29.98 -3.41
N ALA A 201 8.42 -28.67 -3.38
CA ALA A 201 7.37 -27.66 -3.17
C ALA A 201 6.20 -27.84 -4.17
N TRP A 202 6.49 -28.10 -5.45
CA TRP A 202 5.48 -28.39 -6.46
C TRP A 202 4.70 -29.68 -6.19
N SER A 203 5.38 -30.76 -5.77
CA SER A 203 4.72 -32.03 -5.43
C SER A 203 3.87 -31.97 -4.16
N GLU A 204 4.22 -31.08 -3.23
CA GLU A 204 3.54 -30.91 -1.94
C GLU A 204 2.42 -29.85 -2.00
N ALA A 205 2.48 -28.89 -2.92
CA ALA A 205 1.49 -27.83 -3.07
C ALA A 205 0.01 -28.29 -3.18
N PRO A 206 -0.33 -29.43 -3.84
CA PRO A 206 -1.70 -29.96 -3.86
C PRO A 206 -2.23 -30.44 -2.50
N MET A 207 -1.35 -30.62 -1.50
CA MET A 207 -1.73 -30.98 -0.12
C MET A 207 -2.03 -29.76 0.76
N ALA A 208 -1.76 -28.54 0.27
CA ALA A 208 -2.16 -27.31 0.93
C ALA A 208 -3.65 -27.03 0.70
N GLY A 209 -4.27 -26.33 1.64
CA GLY A 209 -5.63 -25.81 1.42
C GLY A 209 -5.64 -24.75 0.30
N ALA A 210 -6.77 -24.64 -0.39
CA ALA A 210 -6.92 -23.77 -1.56
C ALA A 210 -6.70 -22.28 -1.21
N GLU A 211 -7.02 -21.88 0.02
CA GLU A 211 -6.80 -20.55 0.58
C GLU A 211 -5.32 -20.13 0.58
N GLN A 212 -4.38 -21.08 0.57
CA GLN A 212 -2.94 -20.78 0.58
C GLN A 212 -2.38 -20.41 -0.81
N GLY A 213 -3.13 -20.64 -1.89
CA GLY A 213 -2.68 -20.40 -3.26
C GLY A 213 -1.42 -21.17 -3.67
N ALA A 214 -1.08 -22.27 -2.97
CA ALA A 214 0.24 -22.90 -3.01
C ALA A 214 0.71 -23.25 -4.44
N ALA A 215 -0.14 -23.88 -5.25
CA ALA A 215 0.20 -24.24 -6.62
C ALA A 215 0.46 -23.01 -7.52
N ALA A 216 -0.29 -21.92 -7.34
CA ALA A 216 -0.07 -20.68 -8.07
C ALA A 216 1.25 -20.01 -7.66
N ARG A 217 1.55 -19.95 -6.35
CA ARG A 217 2.81 -19.40 -5.81
C ARG A 217 4.04 -20.16 -6.34
N VAL A 218 4.02 -21.50 -6.29
CA VAL A 218 5.11 -22.32 -6.82
C VAL A 218 5.23 -22.19 -8.36
N ALA A 219 4.10 -22.13 -9.08
CA ALA A 219 4.11 -21.87 -10.53
C ALA A 219 4.68 -20.48 -10.87
N SER A 220 4.38 -19.45 -10.08
CA SER A 220 4.92 -18.10 -10.21
C SER A 220 6.46 -18.08 -10.09
N ASP A 221 7.04 -18.80 -9.13
CA ASP A 221 8.50 -18.94 -9.03
C ASP A 221 9.12 -19.73 -10.20
N MET A 222 8.45 -20.81 -10.63
CA MET A 222 8.87 -21.60 -11.79
C MET A 222 8.80 -20.78 -13.09
N MET A 223 7.82 -19.89 -13.22
CA MET A 223 7.70 -18.90 -14.32
C MET A 223 8.87 -17.91 -14.29
N VAL A 224 9.18 -17.30 -13.14
CA VAL A 224 10.33 -16.38 -13.02
C VAL A 224 11.63 -17.09 -13.42
N THR A 225 11.80 -18.33 -12.97
CA THR A 225 12.96 -19.16 -13.31
C THR A 225 13.04 -19.46 -14.81
N ALA A 226 11.91 -19.82 -15.43
CA ALA A 226 11.82 -20.09 -16.87
C ALA A 226 12.11 -18.83 -17.71
N GLY A 227 11.50 -17.69 -17.36
CA GLY A 227 11.71 -16.42 -18.05
C GLY A 227 13.16 -15.93 -17.98
N ARG A 228 13.80 -16.04 -16.81
CA ARG A 228 15.25 -15.77 -16.65
C ARG A 228 16.14 -16.67 -17.50
N LYS A 229 15.74 -17.93 -17.73
CA LYS A 229 16.46 -18.90 -18.57
C LYS A 229 16.07 -18.81 -20.07
N GLY A 230 15.13 -17.93 -20.44
CA GLY A 230 14.63 -17.81 -21.81
C GLY A 230 13.70 -18.95 -22.26
N ASP A 231 13.28 -19.82 -21.34
CA ASP A 231 12.38 -20.95 -21.62
C ASP A 231 10.93 -20.45 -21.73
N ARG A 232 10.59 -19.91 -22.91
CA ARG A 232 9.26 -19.35 -23.19
C ARG A 232 8.16 -20.40 -23.08
N GLY A 233 8.41 -21.64 -23.52
CA GLY A 233 7.42 -22.72 -23.45
C GLY A 233 7.00 -23.00 -22.00
N ARG A 234 7.96 -23.17 -21.11
CA ARG A 234 7.69 -23.37 -19.67
C ARG A 234 7.12 -22.13 -19.00
N LEU A 235 7.56 -20.92 -19.37
CA LEU A 235 7.00 -19.67 -18.86
C LEU A 235 5.49 -19.58 -19.15
N ILE A 236 5.07 -19.84 -20.39
CA ILE A 236 3.66 -19.81 -20.79
C ILE A 236 2.86 -20.91 -20.07
N ALA A 237 3.42 -22.11 -19.95
CA ALA A 237 2.79 -23.21 -19.24
C ALA A 237 2.56 -22.91 -17.74
N MET A 238 3.50 -22.24 -17.07
CA MET A 238 3.36 -21.85 -15.66
C MET A 238 2.38 -20.67 -15.50
N LEU A 239 2.35 -19.71 -16.42
CA LEU A 239 1.34 -18.64 -16.44
C LEU A 239 -0.10 -19.18 -16.58
N ALA A 240 -0.27 -20.27 -17.34
CA ALA A 240 -1.57 -20.94 -17.48
C ALA A 240 -2.02 -21.69 -16.21
N VAL A 241 -1.12 -21.93 -15.25
CA VAL A 241 -1.43 -22.44 -13.89
C VAL A 241 -1.73 -21.28 -12.93
N ASP A 242 -0.97 -20.19 -13.02
CA ASP A 242 -1.13 -18.94 -12.23
C ASP A 242 -2.58 -18.39 -12.33
N ARG A 243 -3.23 -18.54 -13.50
CA ARG A 243 -4.67 -18.27 -13.78
C ARG A 243 -5.24 -16.95 -13.22
N LEU A 244 -4.39 -15.96 -13.06
CA LEU A 244 -4.79 -14.68 -12.52
C LEU A 244 -5.70 -13.92 -13.46
N ASN A 245 -6.87 -13.53 -12.93
CA ASN A 245 -7.69 -12.50 -13.54
C ASN A 245 -7.05 -11.14 -13.23
N ARG A 246 -5.91 -10.81 -13.89
CA ARG A 246 -5.05 -9.63 -13.65
C ARG A 246 -5.79 -8.32 -13.99
N GLY A 247 -6.73 -7.94 -13.12
CA GLY A 247 -7.75 -6.91 -13.37
C GLY A 247 -7.21 -5.52 -13.71
N THR A 248 -8.05 -4.75 -14.40
CA THR A 248 -7.70 -3.51 -15.13
C THR A 248 -7.15 -2.36 -14.28
N ASN A 249 -7.33 -2.41 -12.95
CA ASN A 249 -7.01 -1.34 -12.00
C ASN A 249 -5.92 -1.72 -10.98
N THR A 250 -5.23 -2.83 -11.19
CA THR A 250 -4.06 -3.22 -10.38
C THR A 250 -2.97 -2.11 -10.37
N GLY A 251 -2.21 -2.00 -9.27
CA GLY A 251 -1.38 -0.84 -8.96
C GLY A 251 0.03 -0.78 -9.57
N GLN A 252 0.33 -1.50 -10.68
CA GLN A 252 1.69 -1.59 -11.25
C GLN A 252 2.29 -0.22 -11.60
N GLU A 253 1.45 0.74 -12.00
CA GLU A 253 1.88 2.11 -12.33
C GLU A 253 2.57 2.79 -11.15
N VAL A 254 2.07 2.58 -9.93
CA VAL A 254 2.62 3.19 -8.71
C VAL A 254 3.92 2.49 -8.27
N LEU A 255 4.03 1.17 -8.46
CA LEU A 255 5.30 0.44 -8.21
C LEU A 255 6.46 1.02 -9.04
N GLY A 256 6.20 1.48 -10.27
CA GLY A 256 7.19 2.14 -11.11
C GLY A 256 7.63 3.54 -10.64
N ALA A 257 6.88 4.19 -9.74
CA ALA A 257 7.26 5.44 -9.09
C ALA A 257 8.15 5.20 -7.85
N ASP A 258 7.89 4.11 -7.11
CA ASP A 258 8.46 3.86 -5.78
C ASP A 258 9.72 2.98 -5.76
N VAL A 259 10.06 2.35 -6.89
CA VAL A 259 11.35 1.64 -7.09
C VAL A 259 12.55 2.58 -6.90
N PRO A 260 13.69 2.08 -6.36
CA PRO A 260 14.86 2.89 -6.06
C PRO A 260 15.50 3.50 -7.33
N ILE A 261 16.23 4.60 -7.17
CA ILE A 261 17.02 5.21 -8.24
C ILE A 261 18.34 4.44 -8.39
N CYS A 262 18.73 4.11 -9.62
CA CYS A 262 20.01 3.45 -9.89
C CYS A 262 21.18 4.34 -9.42
N GLY A 263 22.19 3.75 -8.82
CA GLY A 263 23.28 4.43 -8.10
C GLY A 263 23.03 4.55 -6.60
N SER A 264 21.77 4.62 -6.15
CA SER A 264 21.45 4.51 -4.71
C SER A 264 21.71 3.09 -4.21
N ALA A 265 22.18 2.96 -2.96
CA ALA A 265 22.46 1.67 -2.28
C ALA A 265 23.31 0.64 -3.08
N GLY A 266 24.14 1.09 -4.03
CA GLY A 266 24.93 0.20 -4.89
C GLY A 266 24.11 -0.61 -5.91
N ILE A 267 22.90 -0.14 -6.25
CA ILE A 267 22.01 -0.74 -7.24
C ILE A 267 22.38 -0.20 -8.63
N THR A 268 22.51 -1.09 -9.61
CA THR A 268 22.91 -0.78 -10.99
C THR A 268 21.74 -0.91 -11.98
N PRO A 269 21.80 -0.33 -13.19
CA PRO A 269 20.74 -0.46 -14.19
C PRO A 269 20.40 -1.91 -14.63
N ASN A 270 21.30 -2.86 -14.37
CA ASN A 270 21.12 -4.29 -14.64
C ASN A 270 20.48 -5.06 -13.47
N ASP A 271 20.49 -4.48 -12.27
CA ASP A 271 19.89 -5.10 -11.10
C ASP A 271 18.37 -5.15 -11.23
N SER A 272 17.80 -6.27 -10.77
CA SER A 272 16.37 -6.54 -10.82
C SER A 272 15.94 -7.44 -9.66
N VAL A 273 14.66 -7.31 -9.28
CA VAL A 273 14.02 -8.06 -8.20
C VAL A 273 12.66 -8.56 -8.68
N ALA A 274 12.37 -9.85 -8.44
CA ALA A 274 11.05 -10.43 -8.58
C ALA A 274 10.35 -10.44 -7.21
N VAL A 275 9.15 -9.85 -7.16
CA VAL A 275 8.34 -9.73 -5.94
C VAL A 275 7.00 -10.41 -6.19
N GLU A 276 6.69 -11.39 -5.35
CA GLU A 276 5.37 -12.01 -5.23
C GLU A 276 4.49 -11.11 -4.37
N PHE A 277 3.23 -10.94 -4.76
CA PHE A 277 2.17 -10.34 -3.97
C PHE A 277 1.04 -11.35 -3.79
N SER A 278 0.43 -11.44 -2.62
CA SER A 278 -0.68 -12.35 -2.32
C SER A 278 -1.65 -11.71 -1.33
N ARG A 279 -2.96 -11.93 -1.50
CA ARG A 279 -3.99 -11.48 -0.55
C ARG A 279 -4.44 -12.64 0.33
N GLN A 280 -4.84 -12.34 1.58
CA GLN A 280 -5.30 -13.33 2.59
C GLN A 280 -4.32 -14.48 2.80
N ALA A 281 -3.03 -14.15 2.90
CA ALA A 281 -2.05 -15.14 3.29
C ALA A 281 -2.26 -15.50 4.79
N PRO A 282 -2.28 -16.80 5.17
CA PRO A 282 -2.40 -17.26 6.56
C PRO A 282 -1.48 -16.53 7.57
N PRO A 283 -1.85 -16.51 8.87
CA PRO A 283 -1.10 -15.81 9.92
C PRO A 283 0.42 -16.03 9.84
N GLY A 284 1.17 -14.93 9.79
CA GLY A 284 2.64 -14.95 9.64
C GLY A 284 3.18 -14.66 8.22
N ARG A 285 2.30 -14.39 7.24
CA ARG A 285 2.67 -14.10 5.85
C ARG A 285 2.30 -12.65 5.47
N PRO A 286 3.25 -11.82 4.99
CA PRO A 286 2.97 -10.45 4.51
C PRO A 286 2.27 -10.47 3.14
N ARG A 287 1.67 -9.33 2.74
CA ARG A 287 1.08 -9.18 1.39
C ARG A 287 2.07 -9.29 0.23
N PHE A 288 3.39 -9.22 0.48
CA PHE A 288 4.45 -9.34 -0.52
C PHE A 288 5.66 -10.12 -0.02
N SER A 289 6.33 -10.86 -0.90
CA SER A 289 7.55 -11.61 -0.61
C SER A 289 8.58 -11.46 -1.73
N LEU A 290 9.87 -11.52 -1.37
CA LEU A 290 10.92 -11.77 -2.33
C LEU A 290 10.69 -13.14 -3.00
N VAL A 291 10.82 -13.20 -4.32
CA VAL A 291 10.93 -14.43 -5.13
C VAL A 291 12.38 -14.62 -5.57
N TRP A 292 12.97 -13.57 -6.12
CA TRP A 292 14.33 -13.59 -6.62
C TRP A 292 14.91 -12.17 -6.66
N ALA A 293 16.23 -12.04 -6.59
CA ALA A 293 16.94 -10.82 -6.91
C ALA A 293 18.25 -11.17 -7.64
N SER A 294 18.66 -10.30 -8.55
CA SER A 294 19.96 -10.42 -9.24
C SER A 294 21.15 -10.54 -8.30
N ARG A 295 21.06 -9.98 -7.10
CA ARG A 295 21.97 -10.13 -5.96
C ARG A 295 21.15 -10.03 -4.67
N ALA A 296 21.55 -10.67 -3.57
CA ALA A 296 20.78 -10.59 -2.31
C ALA A 296 20.68 -9.14 -1.79
N GLY A 297 21.82 -8.46 -1.62
CA GLY A 297 21.92 -7.17 -0.93
C GLY A 297 21.24 -5.95 -1.58
N ILE A 298 20.57 -6.11 -2.73
CA ILE A 298 19.72 -5.05 -3.31
C ILE A 298 18.24 -5.17 -2.90
N ALA A 299 17.80 -6.36 -2.44
CA ALA A 299 16.38 -6.68 -2.33
C ALA A 299 15.63 -5.76 -1.36
N ALA A 300 16.25 -5.42 -0.22
CA ALA A 300 15.65 -4.57 0.79
C ALA A 300 15.23 -3.18 0.26
N ALA A 301 16.01 -2.56 -0.62
CA ALA A 301 15.69 -1.25 -1.19
C ALA A 301 14.51 -1.29 -2.18
N PHE A 302 14.29 -2.43 -2.85
CA PHE A 302 13.10 -2.65 -3.66
C PHE A 302 11.87 -2.96 -2.81
N LEU A 303 12.01 -3.82 -1.79
CA LEU A 303 10.89 -4.17 -0.91
C LEU A 303 10.45 -3.01 -0.02
N ASP A 304 11.34 -2.10 0.37
CA ASP A 304 11.00 -0.83 1.01
C ASP A 304 10.13 0.06 0.10
N GLY A 305 10.43 0.12 -1.20
CA GLY A 305 9.56 0.74 -2.20
C GLY A 305 8.18 0.09 -2.31
N VAL A 306 8.13 -1.25 -2.30
CA VAL A 306 6.86 -2.00 -2.28
C VAL A 306 6.07 -1.75 -1.00
N ALA A 307 6.74 -1.71 0.16
CA ALA A 307 6.13 -1.51 1.48
C ALA A 307 5.40 -0.16 1.59
N ARG A 308 5.93 0.90 0.96
CA ARG A 308 5.29 2.23 0.90
C ARG A 308 3.95 2.27 0.16
N ASN A 309 3.68 1.32 -0.73
CA ASN A 309 2.51 1.31 -1.60
C ASN A 309 1.46 0.26 -1.16
N PRO A 310 0.45 0.63 -0.36
CA PRO A 310 -0.65 -0.27 0.03
C PRO A 310 -1.67 -0.49 -1.10
N GLY A 311 -1.63 0.30 -2.18
CA GLY A 311 -2.62 0.26 -3.27
C GLY A 311 -2.48 -0.91 -4.24
N PHE A 312 -1.39 -1.69 -4.15
CA PHE A 312 -1.26 -2.92 -4.93
C PHE A 312 -2.00 -4.07 -4.24
N GLN A 313 -3.19 -4.39 -4.77
CA GLN A 313 -4.04 -5.48 -4.29
C GLN A 313 -4.13 -6.62 -5.30
N VAL A 314 -4.20 -7.84 -4.79
CA VAL A 314 -4.44 -9.09 -5.52
C VAL A 314 -5.82 -9.62 -5.09
N GLN A 315 -6.49 -10.45 -5.89
CA GLN A 315 -7.73 -11.10 -5.44
C GLN A 315 -7.44 -12.18 -4.39
N ASP A 316 -8.47 -12.64 -3.68
CA ASP A 316 -8.34 -13.67 -2.65
C ASP A 316 -7.96 -15.03 -3.26
N GLY A 317 -7.09 -15.78 -2.58
CA GLY A 317 -6.53 -17.05 -3.07
C GLY A 317 -5.62 -16.92 -4.29
N GLN A 318 -5.31 -15.70 -4.74
CA GLN A 318 -4.43 -15.41 -5.86
C GLN A 318 -3.08 -14.85 -5.38
N ALA A 319 -2.02 -15.19 -6.12
CA ALA A 319 -0.69 -14.62 -5.95
C ALA A 319 -0.16 -14.14 -7.30
N THR A 320 0.34 -12.91 -7.39
CA THR A 320 0.92 -12.35 -8.62
C THR A 320 2.37 -11.97 -8.40
N THR A 321 3.23 -12.41 -9.30
CA THR A 321 4.63 -11.95 -9.33
C THR A 321 4.79 -10.80 -10.33
N VAL A 322 5.65 -9.85 -9.99
CA VAL A 322 6.15 -8.78 -10.87
C VAL A 322 7.68 -8.74 -10.84
N VAL A 323 8.32 -8.30 -11.93
CA VAL A 323 9.77 -8.00 -11.94
C VAL A 323 9.97 -6.48 -12.00
N LEU A 324 10.82 -5.98 -11.11
CA LEU A 324 11.13 -4.56 -10.90
C LEU A 324 12.61 -4.29 -11.22
N LYS A 325 12.90 -3.09 -11.75
CA LYS A 325 14.25 -2.52 -11.88
C LYS A 325 14.32 -1.12 -11.27
N CYS A 326 15.53 -0.64 -10.96
CA CYS A 326 15.74 0.73 -10.50
C CYS A 326 15.47 1.74 -11.62
N ARG A 327 15.16 3.01 -11.31
CA ARG A 327 14.98 4.12 -12.28
C ARG A 327 16.29 4.86 -12.59
N LEU A 328 16.41 5.47 -13.77
CA LEU A 328 17.54 6.36 -14.09
C LEU A 328 17.40 7.78 -13.51
N GLY A 329 16.24 8.13 -12.94
CA GLY A 329 16.01 9.43 -12.32
C GLY A 329 14.77 9.47 -11.40
N PRO A 330 14.63 10.55 -10.61
CA PRO A 330 13.56 10.71 -9.63
C PRO A 330 12.14 10.73 -10.25
N ALA A 331 11.16 10.43 -9.41
CA ALA A 331 9.74 10.36 -9.75
C ALA A 331 9.02 11.60 -9.19
N ALA A 332 8.22 12.29 -10.01
CA ALA A 332 7.32 13.34 -9.49
C ALA A 332 6.16 12.70 -8.70
N ASP A 333 5.81 11.48 -9.04
CA ASP A 333 4.73 10.66 -8.48
C ASP A 333 5.18 9.69 -7.37
N TYR A 334 6.39 9.86 -6.82
CA TYR A 334 6.87 9.14 -5.63
C TYR A 334 5.84 9.16 -4.49
N GLN A 335 5.62 8.01 -3.85
CA GLN A 335 4.72 7.86 -2.71
C GLN A 335 5.47 7.65 -1.40
N VAL A 336 4.82 8.00 -0.30
CA VAL A 336 5.19 7.60 1.06
C VAL A 336 4.00 6.95 1.73
N ARG A 337 4.28 6.07 2.70
CA ARG A 337 3.25 5.56 3.58
C ARG A 337 2.95 6.62 4.64
N ALA A 338 1.93 7.43 4.39
CA ALA A 338 1.24 8.15 5.44
C ALA A 338 0.72 7.13 6.48
N ASP A 339 1.00 7.37 7.76
CA ASP A 339 0.57 6.51 8.87
C ASP A 339 -0.78 6.95 9.45
N LEU A 340 -1.49 7.86 8.78
CA LEU A 340 -2.70 8.51 9.29
C LEU A 340 -3.79 7.52 9.73
N ASP A 341 -4.05 6.46 8.97
CA ASP A 341 -5.04 5.44 9.36
C ASP A 341 -4.60 4.69 10.64
N ASP A 342 -3.31 4.40 10.75
CA ASP A 342 -2.70 3.75 11.92
C ASP A 342 -2.71 4.71 13.14
N GLN A 343 -2.57 6.02 12.93
CA GLN A 343 -2.74 7.07 13.95
C GLN A 343 -4.21 7.20 14.40
N ILE A 344 -5.16 7.25 13.46
CA ILE A 344 -6.60 7.32 13.74
C ILE A 344 -7.04 6.11 14.55
N LEU A 345 -6.68 4.91 14.10
CA LEU A 345 -6.97 3.65 14.80
C LEU A 345 -6.33 3.65 16.19
N SER A 346 -5.05 4.02 16.29
CA SER A 346 -4.33 4.10 17.57
C SER A 346 -5.02 5.02 18.58
N TRP A 347 -5.27 6.27 18.18
CA TRP A 347 -5.79 7.32 19.03
C TRP A 347 -7.25 7.05 19.44
N SER A 348 -8.11 6.63 18.52
CA SER A 348 -9.52 6.34 18.79
C SER A 348 -9.68 5.13 19.71
N THR A 349 -9.03 4.01 19.40
CA THR A 349 -9.10 2.79 20.22
C THR A 349 -8.42 2.95 21.58
N SER A 350 -7.41 3.81 21.72
CA SER A 350 -6.83 4.15 23.03
C SER A 350 -7.82 4.80 24.00
N ARG A 351 -8.92 5.36 23.46
CA ARG A 351 -10.03 5.97 24.19
C ARG A 351 -11.27 5.06 24.24
N GLY A 352 -11.17 3.81 23.79
CA GLY A 352 -12.29 2.86 23.70
C GLY A 352 -13.24 3.08 22.51
N ALA A 353 -12.93 4.00 21.59
CA ALA A 353 -13.73 4.25 20.38
C ALA A 353 -13.19 3.40 19.21
N TYR A 354 -13.75 2.21 19.02
CA TYR A 354 -13.36 1.31 17.92
C TYR A 354 -14.10 1.66 16.62
N PRO A 355 -13.41 1.68 15.45
CA PRO A 355 -14.05 1.84 14.14
C PRO A 355 -15.14 0.79 13.89
N LEU A 356 -16.17 1.11 13.10
CA LEU A 356 -17.12 0.12 12.61
C LEU A 356 -16.68 -0.40 11.23
N LEU A 357 -16.98 -1.66 10.91
CA LEU A 357 -16.39 -2.42 9.79
C LEU A 357 -17.29 -2.60 8.57
N ASP A 358 -16.65 -2.68 7.40
CA ASP A 358 -17.26 -2.84 6.08
C ASP A 358 -17.63 -4.30 5.76
N THR A 359 -18.81 -4.74 6.21
CA THR A 359 -19.17 -6.18 6.25
C THR A 359 -20.62 -6.58 5.89
N GLY A 360 -21.36 -5.82 5.07
CA GLY A 360 -22.58 -6.37 4.44
C GLY A 360 -23.77 -5.45 4.18
N ASP A 361 -24.51 -5.05 5.23
CA ASP A 361 -25.87 -4.48 5.05
C ASP A 361 -26.28 -3.27 6.00
N GLU A 362 -25.47 -2.75 6.96
CA GLU A 362 -25.79 -1.49 7.75
C GLU A 362 -25.39 -0.14 7.12
N SER A 363 -24.96 -0.06 5.87
CA SER A 363 -24.88 1.27 5.25
C SER A 363 -26.26 1.93 5.10
N ASP A 364 -27.33 1.22 5.51
CA ASP A 364 -28.61 1.77 5.92
C ASP A 364 -28.45 2.99 6.85
N THR A 365 -28.61 4.16 6.26
CA THR A 365 -28.43 5.46 6.92
C THR A 365 -29.36 5.66 8.14
N PRO A 366 -30.63 5.20 8.15
CA PRO A 366 -31.48 5.20 9.35
C PRO A 366 -30.88 4.46 10.55
N SER A 367 -30.28 3.30 10.34
CA SER A 367 -29.63 2.51 11.40
C SER A 367 -28.43 3.23 11.99
N LEU A 368 -27.53 3.74 11.15
CA LEU A 368 -26.39 4.56 11.60
C LEU A 368 -26.83 5.88 12.29
N ALA A 369 -27.88 6.53 11.80
CA ALA A 369 -28.42 7.74 12.42
C ALA A 369 -29.02 7.46 13.81
N SER A 370 -29.68 6.31 13.99
CA SER A 370 -30.21 5.86 15.27
C SER A 370 -29.09 5.56 16.27
N LEU A 371 -28.05 4.85 15.83
CA LEU A 371 -26.84 4.57 16.62
C LEU A 371 -26.10 5.86 17.02
N LEU A 372 -26.00 6.84 16.11
CA LEU A 372 -25.42 8.15 16.39
C LEU A 372 -26.21 8.88 17.49
N ALA A 373 -27.54 8.94 17.36
CA ALA A 373 -28.41 9.60 18.33
C ALA A 373 -28.39 8.92 19.71
N GLU A 374 -28.25 7.59 19.76
CA GLU A 374 -28.07 6.85 21.02
C GLU A 374 -26.72 7.20 21.68
N ARG A 375 -25.61 7.12 20.93
CA ARG A 375 -24.28 7.46 21.47
C ARG A 375 -24.19 8.93 21.89
N GLU A 376 -24.81 9.84 21.14
CA GLU A 376 -24.88 11.26 21.48
C GLU A 376 -25.66 11.51 22.77
N ARG A 377 -26.78 10.80 23.00
CA ARG A 377 -27.51 10.84 24.28
C ARG A 377 -26.69 10.30 25.45
N ARG A 378 -25.85 9.28 25.21
CA ARG A 378 -25.05 8.59 26.25
C ARG A 378 -23.76 9.33 26.60
N TYR A 379 -23.10 9.97 25.63
CA TYR A 379 -21.75 10.53 25.79
C TYR A 379 -21.65 12.04 25.52
N GLY A 380 -22.69 12.68 25.00
CA GLY A 380 -22.67 14.08 24.57
C GLY A 380 -22.17 14.26 23.13
N SER A 381 -22.47 15.44 22.57
CA SER A 381 -22.32 15.76 21.15
C SER A 381 -20.88 15.87 20.64
N THR A 382 -19.91 16.08 21.56
CA THR A 382 -18.47 16.28 21.31
C THR A 382 -17.61 15.06 21.66
N SER A 383 -18.21 13.92 22.00
CA SER A 383 -17.48 12.72 22.43
C SER A 383 -16.77 12.01 21.27
N VAL A 384 -15.55 11.53 21.53
CA VAL A 384 -14.81 10.62 20.64
C VAL A 384 -15.61 9.35 20.25
N MET A 385 -16.56 8.93 21.10
CA MET A 385 -17.42 7.75 20.87
C MET A 385 -18.32 7.87 19.63
N LEU A 386 -18.53 9.09 19.13
CA LEU A 386 -19.35 9.35 17.94
C LEU A 386 -18.57 9.14 16.64
N LEU A 387 -17.22 9.26 16.67
CA LEU A 387 -16.40 9.24 15.45
C LEU A 387 -16.58 7.98 14.58
N PRO A 388 -16.62 6.75 15.13
CA PRO A 388 -16.84 5.55 14.31
C PRO A 388 -18.14 5.61 13.49
N VAL A 389 -19.20 6.18 14.06
CA VAL A 389 -20.51 6.29 13.40
C VAL A 389 -20.52 7.48 12.42
N LEU A 390 -19.97 8.62 12.81
CA LEU A 390 -19.88 9.81 11.95
C LEU A 390 -19.05 9.55 10.69
N VAL A 391 -17.92 8.86 10.81
CA VAL A 391 -17.08 8.45 9.66
C VAL A 391 -17.86 7.51 8.73
N GLN A 392 -18.61 6.56 9.28
CA GLN A 392 -19.41 5.63 8.46
C GLN A 392 -20.63 6.28 7.78
N ILE A 393 -21.15 7.40 8.30
CA ILE A 393 -22.16 8.19 7.60
C ILE A 393 -21.51 9.09 6.54
N LEU A 394 -20.31 9.64 6.80
CA LEU A 394 -19.63 10.57 5.90
C LEU A 394 -19.30 9.93 4.55
N GLY A 395 -18.72 8.73 4.52
CA GLY A 395 -18.32 8.04 3.28
C GLY A 395 -19.44 7.92 2.25
N PRO A 396 -20.57 7.26 2.58
CA PRO A 396 -21.75 7.19 1.72
C PRO A 396 -22.36 8.58 1.40
N THR A 397 -22.30 9.54 2.31
CA THR A 397 -22.80 10.91 2.06
C THR A 397 -21.97 11.63 0.98
N VAL A 398 -20.65 11.48 0.98
CA VAL A 398 -19.76 12.01 -0.07
C VAL A 398 -19.97 11.26 -1.40
N ALA A 399 -20.07 9.93 -1.35
CA ALA A 399 -20.22 9.08 -2.53
C ALA A 399 -21.57 9.25 -3.24
N SER A 400 -22.65 9.52 -2.49
CA SER A 400 -24.03 9.60 -3.02
C SER A 400 -24.38 10.89 -3.76
N GLY A 401 -23.51 11.92 -3.75
CA GLY A 401 -23.72 13.05 -4.65
C GLY A 401 -22.82 14.26 -4.44
N MET A 402 -21.65 14.26 -5.08
CA MET A 402 -20.98 15.52 -5.43
C MET A 402 -21.81 16.38 -6.40
N ASP A 403 -22.79 15.80 -7.08
CA ASP A 403 -23.74 16.55 -7.92
C ASP A 403 -24.94 17.11 -7.10
N ASN A 404 -25.22 16.55 -5.91
CA ASN A 404 -26.32 16.98 -5.05
C ASN A 404 -25.85 18.02 -4.02
N GLN A 405 -26.44 19.22 -4.04
CA GLN A 405 -26.11 20.32 -3.13
C GLN A 405 -26.43 19.99 -1.66
N GLU A 406 -27.49 19.25 -1.37
CA GLU A 406 -27.84 18.85 0.00
C GLU A 406 -26.86 17.81 0.55
N ALA A 407 -26.48 16.82 -0.27
CA ALA A 407 -25.50 15.80 0.12
C ALA A 407 -24.13 16.44 0.41
N ARG A 408 -23.68 17.39 -0.42
CA ARG A 408 -22.46 18.17 -0.18
C ARG A 408 -22.52 18.99 1.11
N ALA A 409 -23.63 19.70 1.35
CA ALA A 409 -23.82 20.45 2.60
C ALA A 409 -23.83 19.54 3.84
N ARG A 410 -24.47 18.36 3.75
CA ARG A 410 -24.47 17.35 4.82
C ARG A 410 -23.09 16.76 5.07
N ALA A 411 -22.32 16.46 4.01
CA ALA A 411 -20.94 15.99 4.12
C ALA A 411 -20.03 17.03 4.79
N ALA A 412 -20.15 18.31 4.42
CA ALA A 412 -19.42 19.40 5.08
C ALA A 412 -19.77 19.48 6.57
N ALA A 413 -21.06 19.48 6.94
CA ALA A 413 -21.50 19.52 8.33
C ALA A 413 -20.99 18.32 9.16
N LEU A 414 -21.02 17.11 8.59
CA LEU A 414 -20.43 15.91 9.21
C LEU A 414 -18.91 16.03 9.39
N SER A 415 -18.20 16.60 8.41
CA SER A 415 -16.74 16.80 8.48
C SER A 415 -16.35 17.82 9.54
N HIS A 416 -17.05 18.97 9.62
CA HIS A 416 -16.87 19.96 10.71
C HIS A 416 -17.03 19.28 12.06
N ARG A 417 -18.13 18.53 12.25
CA ARG A 417 -18.38 17.80 13.50
C ARG A 417 -17.28 16.78 13.85
N ILE A 418 -16.74 16.07 12.84
CA ILE A 418 -15.60 15.15 13.03
C ILE A 418 -14.34 15.93 13.42
N ALA A 419 -14.03 17.03 12.74
CA ALA A 419 -12.86 17.87 13.03
C ALA A 419 -12.94 18.50 14.44
N ASP A 420 -14.11 18.99 14.85
CA ASP A 420 -14.36 19.52 16.20
C ASP A 420 -14.10 18.48 17.29
N ILE A 421 -14.60 17.25 17.10
CA ILE A 421 -14.37 16.14 18.04
C ILE A 421 -12.88 15.77 18.08
N ILE A 422 -12.20 15.68 16.93
CA ILE A 422 -10.76 15.41 16.84
C ILE A 422 -9.94 16.48 17.58
N ALA A 423 -10.24 17.76 17.35
CA ALA A 423 -9.55 18.87 18.00
C ALA A 423 -9.82 18.92 19.52
N ALA A 424 -11.09 18.81 19.94
CA ALA A 424 -11.48 18.91 21.35
C ALA A 424 -10.95 17.75 22.22
N ASN A 425 -10.71 16.57 21.64
CA ASN A 425 -10.28 15.36 22.38
C ASN A 425 -8.76 15.12 22.32
N GLY A 426 -7.97 16.12 21.91
CA GLY A 426 -6.50 16.06 21.91
C GLY A 426 -5.96 14.99 20.96
N ALA A 427 -6.32 15.08 19.68
CA ALA A 427 -5.75 14.25 18.62
C ALA A 427 -4.31 14.64 18.23
N PRO A 428 -3.55 13.71 17.64
CA PRO A 428 -2.28 14.02 16.97
C PRO A 428 -2.40 15.19 15.99
N ALA A 429 -1.34 15.97 15.85
CA ALA A 429 -1.34 17.16 14.99
C ALA A 429 -1.65 16.83 13.53
N ASP A 430 -1.22 15.66 13.03
CA ASP A 430 -1.54 15.15 11.70
C ASP A 430 -3.05 14.94 11.50
N MET A 431 -3.75 14.37 12.50
CA MET A 431 -5.20 14.17 12.45
C MET A 431 -5.97 15.49 12.47
N VAL A 432 -5.53 16.44 13.32
CA VAL A 432 -6.12 17.79 13.35
C VAL A 432 -5.93 18.50 12.01
N LEU A 433 -4.71 18.43 11.45
CA LEU A 433 -4.40 18.99 10.14
C LEU A 433 -5.28 18.35 9.05
N PHE A 434 -5.29 17.03 8.93
CA PHE A 434 -6.05 16.32 7.89
C PHE A 434 -7.56 16.58 7.97
N SER A 435 -8.13 16.56 9.17
CA SER A 435 -9.57 16.83 9.36
C SER A 435 -9.95 18.28 9.00
N ALA A 436 -9.12 19.27 9.33
CA ALA A 436 -9.31 20.66 8.92
C ALA A 436 -9.20 20.86 7.39
N LEU A 437 -8.23 20.19 6.75
CA LEU A 437 -8.05 20.23 5.29
C LEU A 437 -9.22 19.56 4.55
N SER A 438 -9.68 18.40 5.03
CA SER A 438 -10.84 17.69 4.49
C SER A 438 -12.11 18.54 4.56
N THR A 439 -12.34 19.15 5.74
CA THR A 439 -13.45 20.06 6.00
C THR A 439 -13.42 21.28 5.07
N THR A 440 -12.25 21.90 4.88
CA THR A 440 -12.06 23.02 3.95
C THR A 440 -12.39 22.63 2.50
N GLY A 441 -12.01 21.42 2.08
CA GLY A 441 -12.36 20.88 0.75
C GLY A 441 -13.86 20.63 0.58
N LEU A 442 -14.52 20.07 1.61
CA LEU A 442 -15.96 19.82 1.60
C LEU A 442 -16.78 21.11 1.68
N ASP A 443 -16.30 22.15 2.35
CA ASP A 443 -16.94 23.47 2.33
C ASP A 443 -16.95 24.11 0.93
N VAL A 444 -15.86 23.98 0.18
CA VAL A 444 -15.80 24.44 -1.23
C VAL A 444 -16.77 23.63 -2.08
N ALA A 445 -16.81 22.31 -1.91
CA ALA A 445 -17.79 21.47 -2.60
C ALA A 445 -19.22 21.90 -2.25
N ALA A 446 -19.54 22.10 -0.97
CA ALA A 446 -20.83 22.56 -0.48
C ALA A 446 -21.16 24.02 -0.84
N GLN A 447 -20.25 24.77 -1.46
CA GLN A 447 -20.40 26.20 -1.75
C GLN A 447 -20.62 27.07 -0.49
N SER A 448 -20.31 26.55 0.71
CA SER A 448 -20.33 27.30 1.97
C SER A 448 -19.10 28.21 2.11
N LYS A 449 -18.02 27.92 1.35
CA LYS A 449 -16.76 28.66 1.36
C LYS A 449 -16.30 28.92 -0.07
N SER A 450 -15.85 30.15 -0.35
CA SER A 450 -15.30 30.49 -1.67
C SER A 450 -13.94 29.83 -1.87
N VAL A 451 -13.57 29.57 -3.13
CA VAL A 451 -12.25 29.01 -3.47
C VAL A 451 -11.12 29.87 -2.90
N THR A 452 -11.22 31.20 -2.98
CA THR A 452 -10.22 32.13 -2.43
C THR A 452 -10.11 32.06 -0.91
N ALA A 453 -11.23 31.94 -0.18
CA ALA A 453 -11.21 31.82 1.27
C ALA A 453 -10.59 30.49 1.71
N ALA A 454 -11.01 29.38 1.06
CA ALA A 454 -10.42 28.07 1.27
C ALA A 454 -8.92 28.05 0.97
N GLN A 455 -8.45 28.73 -0.09
CA GLN A 455 -7.03 28.84 -0.40
C GLN A 455 -6.23 29.50 0.73
N ALA A 456 -6.71 30.62 1.29
CA ALA A 456 -6.06 31.28 2.41
C ALA A 456 -6.01 30.40 3.66
N GLU A 457 -7.07 29.62 3.91
CA GLU A 457 -7.15 28.65 5.01
C GLU A 457 -6.20 27.46 4.80
N PHE A 458 -6.19 26.85 3.62
CA PHE A 458 -5.23 25.80 3.22
C PHE A 458 -3.78 26.26 3.44
N GLN A 459 -3.45 27.49 3.03
CA GLN A 459 -2.11 28.08 3.23
C GLN A 459 -1.81 28.32 4.72
N SER A 460 -2.79 28.77 5.50
CA SER A 460 -2.63 28.97 6.95
C SER A 460 -2.39 27.64 7.67
N LEU A 461 -3.20 26.61 7.39
CA LEU A 461 -3.08 25.28 7.98
C LEU A 461 -1.73 24.64 7.66
N LEU A 462 -1.29 24.69 6.40
CA LEU A 462 0.00 24.12 6.00
C LEU A 462 1.19 24.95 6.49
N GLY A 463 1.06 26.27 6.58
CA GLY A 463 2.04 27.13 7.23
C GLY A 463 2.15 26.90 8.74
N GLN A 464 1.07 26.47 9.41
CA GLN A 464 1.10 26.05 10.82
C GLN A 464 1.74 24.66 10.96
N ALA A 465 1.33 23.71 10.12
CA ALA A 465 1.91 22.36 10.05
C ALA A 465 3.43 22.40 9.82
N ALA A 466 3.88 23.23 8.89
CA ALA A 466 5.28 23.54 8.59
C ALA A 466 6.13 23.95 9.80
N ARG A 467 5.51 24.55 10.83
CA ARG A 467 6.19 25.02 12.06
C ARG A 467 5.95 24.10 13.26
N ASN A 468 5.10 23.08 13.12
CA ASN A 468 4.75 22.18 14.19
C ASN A 468 5.51 20.85 14.01
N SER A 469 6.55 20.64 14.81
CA SER A 469 7.36 19.41 14.78
C SER A 469 6.60 18.13 15.18
N ALA A 470 5.35 18.24 15.63
CA ALA A 470 4.46 17.10 15.85
C ALA A 470 3.67 16.68 14.60
N VAL A 471 3.77 17.40 13.48
CA VAL A 471 3.26 16.97 12.17
C VAL A 471 4.32 16.13 11.46
N SER A 472 3.94 14.95 10.98
CA SER A 472 4.82 14.08 10.20
C SER A 472 5.13 14.67 8.84
N LEU A 473 6.41 14.67 8.45
CA LEU A 473 6.85 15.09 7.12
C LEU A 473 6.26 14.22 6.00
N ASP A 474 5.95 12.94 6.29
CA ASP A 474 5.30 12.04 5.33
C ASP A 474 3.82 12.38 5.15
N ASN A 475 3.12 12.75 6.22
CA ASN A 475 1.74 13.21 6.15
C ASN A 475 1.64 14.58 5.45
N LEU A 476 2.55 15.52 5.76
CA LEU A 476 2.66 16.80 5.06
C LEU A 476 2.97 16.61 3.56
N PHE A 477 3.95 15.77 3.21
CA PHE A 477 4.27 15.45 1.82
C PHE A 477 3.07 14.82 1.08
N THR A 478 2.36 13.88 1.73
CA THR A 478 1.21 13.18 1.14
C THR A 478 0.06 14.15 0.85
N VAL A 479 -0.29 15.01 1.81
CA VAL A 479 -1.31 16.05 1.66
C VAL A 479 -0.98 16.98 0.49
N VAL A 480 0.25 17.51 0.45
CA VAL A 480 0.67 18.49 -0.57
C VAL A 480 0.81 17.83 -1.93
N SER A 481 1.29 16.58 -2.00
CA SER A 481 1.35 15.79 -3.21
C SER A 481 -0.05 15.51 -3.78
N ASN A 482 -1.02 15.18 -2.94
CA ASN A 482 -2.39 14.98 -3.40
C ASN A 482 -3.01 16.31 -3.87
N ALA A 483 -2.91 17.38 -3.07
CA ALA A 483 -3.44 18.71 -3.44
C ALA A 483 -2.85 19.26 -4.75
N THR A 484 -1.56 19.05 -5.01
CA THR A 484 -0.85 19.61 -6.18
C THR A 484 -0.97 18.77 -7.45
N ALA A 485 -1.43 17.51 -7.34
CA ALA A 485 -1.73 16.65 -8.47
C ALA A 485 -3.05 17.01 -9.19
N TYR A 486 -3.96 17.74 -8.53
CA TYR A 486 -5.18 18.23 -9.17
C TYR A 486 -4.87 19.40 -10.10
N THR A 487 -4.92 19.16 -11.42
CA THR A 487 -4.70 20.20 -12.44
C THR A 487 -5.78 21.28 -12.44
N GLN A 488 -6.94 21.04 -11.82
CA GLN A 488 -7.98 22.07 -11.62
C GLN A 488 -7.63 23.06 -10.49
N ALA A 489 -6.69 22.73 -9.59
CA ALA A 489 -6.30 23.65 -8.52
C ALA A 489 -5.50 24.84 -9.11
N PRO A 490 -5.84 26.10 -8.76
CA PRO A 490 -5.20 27.27 -9.36
C PRO A 490 -3.68 27.26 -9.22
N THR A 491 -2.98 27.60 -10.31
CA THR A 491 -1.53 27.44 -10.46
C THR A 491 -0.74 28.16 -9.37
N ALA A 492 -1.16 29.37 -8.97
CA ALA A 492 -0.53 30.13 -7.89
C ALA A 492 -0.58 29.39 -6.54
N LEU A 493 -1.71 28.73 -6.22
CA LEU A 493 -1.82 27.88 -5.04
C LEU A 493 -0.85 26.68 -5.17
N ARG A 494 -0.86 25.97 -6.30
CA ARG A 494 0.03 24.80 -6.52
C ARG A 494 1.50 25.18 -6.32
N VAL A 495 1.95 26.32 -6.87
CA VAL A 495 3.30 26.87 -6.65
C VAL A 495 3.57 27.09 -5.16
N GLN A 496 2.73 27.87 -4.47
CA GLN A 496 2.95 28.26 -3.09
C GLN A 496 2.95 27.07 -2.12
N LEU A 497 2.04 26.11 -2.30
CA LEU A 497 1.98 24.87 -1.52
C LEU A 497 3.29 24.07 -1.65
N LEU A 498 3.82 23.95 -2.87
CA LEU A 498 5.06 23.25 -3.13
C LEU A 498 6.26 23.98 -2.53
N GLU A 499 6.38 25.30 -2.75
CA GLU A 499 7.50 26.11 -2.25
C GLU A 499 7.57 26.12 -0.72
N GLN A 500 6.44 26.29 -0.02
CA GLN A 500 6.38 26.22 1.44
C GLN A 500 6.80 24.84 1.95
N THR A 501 6.31 23.76 1.34
CA THR A 501 6.59 22.39 1.77
C THR A 501 8.04 21.98 1.48
N ILE A 502 8.59 22.39 0.33
CA ILE A 502 10.01 22.26 -0.02
C ILE A 502 10.89 22.95 1.01
N ALA A 503 10.53 24.15 1.46
CA ALA A 503 11.28 24.87 2.49
C ALA A 503 11.27 24.13 3.84
N VAL A 504 10.14 23.55 4.25
CA VAL A 504 10.03 22.70 5.45
C VAL A 504 10.92 21.47 5.34
N LEU A 505 10.84 20.73 4.22
CA LEU A 505 11.66 19.53 4.04
C LEU A 505 13.15 19.88 4.04
N ARG A 506 13.59 20.92 3.33
CA ARG A 506 15.01 21.37 3.34
C ARG A 506 15.55 21.78 4.72
N ALA A 507 14.68 22.05 5.70
CA ALA A 507 15.10 22.32 7.07
C ALA A 507 15.28 21.05 7.93
N HIS A 508 14.78 19.89 7.49
CA HIS A 508 14.70 18.67 8.31
C HIS A 508 15.28 17.41 7.63
N VAL A 509 15.40 17.37 6.30
CA VAL A 509 15.85 16.19 5.54
C VAL A 509 17.01 16.56 4.60
N PRO A 510 17.91 15.61 4.26
CA PRO A 510 19.00 15.88 3.33
C PRO A 510 18.48 16.29 1.95
N ALA A 511 19.31 17.01 1.19
CA ALA A 511 18.97 17.44 -0.17
C ALA A 511 18.56 16.25 -1.09
N THR A 512 19.14 15.07 -0.87
CA THR A 512 18.88 13.85 -1.64
C THR A 512 17.60 13.09 -1.23
N ASP A 513 16.77 13.63 -0.33
CA ASP A 513 15.52 12.99 0.09
C ASP A 513 14.54 12.83 -1.10
N PRO A 514 14.02 11.62 -1.37
CA PRO A 514 13.12 11.37 -2.50
C PRO A 514 11.85 12.24 -2.49
N ARG A 515 11.31 12.58 -1.30
CA ARG A 515 10.15 13.47 -1.18
C ARG A 515 10.47 14.87 -1.68
N LEU A 516 11.62 15.40 -1.26
CA LEU A 516 12.10 16.71 -1.66
C LEU A 516 12.31 16.78 -3.19
N MET A 517 12.93 15.75 -3.76
CA MET A 517 13.11 15.61 -5.22
C MET A 517 11.78 15.53 -5.97
N ALA A 518 10.81 14.76 -5.46
CA ALA A 518 9.49 14.64 -6.07
C ALA A 518 8.71 15.97 -6.06
N LEU A 519 8.74 16.71 -4.95
CA LEU A 519 8.14 18.06 -4.87
C LEU A 519 8.85 19.06 -5.79
N GLY A 520 10.18 18.99 -5.91
CA GLY A 520 10.97 19.80 -6.84
C GLY A 520 10.55 19.59 -8.31
N LEU A 521 10.40 18.34 -8.74
CA LEU A 521 9.91 18.00 -10.08
C LEU A 521 8.47 18.48 -10.33
N ARG A 522 7.60 18.38 -9.31
CA ARG A 522 6.23 18.93 -9.40
C ARG A 522 6.26 20.44 -9.57
N LEU A 523 7.04 21.15 -8.77
CA LEU A 523 7.15 22.61 -8.83
C LEU A 523 7.71 23.06 -10.19
N LEU A 524 8.73 22.36 -10.70
CA LEU A 524 9.25 22.57 -12.04
C LEU A 524 8.16 22.42 -13.11
N SER A 525 7.32 21.37 -13.02
CA SER A 525 6.20 21.21 -13.97
C SER A 525 5.19 22.35 -13.87
N VAL A 526 4.86 22.81 -12.66
CA VAL A 526 3.93 23.94 -12.45
C VAL A 526 4.51 25.26 -13.00
N ARG A 527 5.79 25.56 -12.76
CA ARG A 527 6.47 26.74 -13.35
C ARG A 527 6.53 26.67 -14.88
N ARG A 528 6.73 25.48 -15.43
CA ARG A 528 6.71 25.21 -16.88
C ARG A 528 5.31 25.39 -17.49
N GLU A 529 4.25 25.03 -16.78
CA GLU A 529 2.85 25.33 -17.17
C GLU A 529 2.59 26.85 -17.25
N GLN A 530 3.30 27.66 -16.45
CA GLN A 530 3.24 29.14 -16.49
C GLN A 530 4.13 29.78 -17.58
N GLY A 531 4.99 29.00 -18.24
CA GLY A 531 6.01 29.53 -19.16
C GLY A 531 7.20 30.22 -18.47
N ASP A 532 7.35 30.05 -17.15
CA ASP A 532 8.40 30.68 -16.34
C ASP A 532 9.73 29.92 -16.47
N SER A 533 10.40 30.15 -17.61
CA SER A 533 11.67 29.48 -17.96
C SER A 533 12.82 29.83 -17.01
N ALA A 534 12.80 31.03 -16.41
CA ALA A 534 13.78 31.46 -15.43
C ALA A 534 13.63 30.69 -14.11
N ALA A 535 12.40 30.56 -13.59
CA ALA A 535 12.17 29.74 -12.39
C ALA A 535 12.45 28.25 -12.66
N VAL A 536 12.14 27.72 -13.85
CA VAL A 536 12.50 26.34 -14.21
C VAL A 536 14.02 26.13 -14.20
N ALA A 537 14.80 27.03 -14.82
CA ALA A 537 16.26 26.94 -14.80
C ALA A 537 16.82 27.00 -13.37
N ALA A 538 16.32 27.92 -12.55
CA ALA A 538 16.70 28.03 -11.14
C ALA A 538 16.34 26.77 -10.34
N LEU A 539 15.20 26.12 -10.62
CA LEU A 539 14.83 24.86 -9.95
C LEU A 539 15.69 23.67 -10.37
N ILE A 540 16.15 23.61 -11.63
CA ILE A 540 17.09 22.57 -12.08
C ILE A 540 18.40 22.66 -11.28
N GLU A 541 18.96 23.86 -11.13
CA GLU A 541 20.16 24.13 -10.34
C GLU A 541 19.92 23.88 -8.83
N GLN A 542 18.83 24.41 -8.27
CA GLN A 542 18.52 24.38 -6.83
C GLN A 542 18.05 22.99 -6.32
N PHE A 543 17.96 21.99 -7.20
CA PHE A 543 17.74 20.58 -6.87
C PHE A 543 18.82 19.64 -7.46
N ASP A 544 19.87 20.18 -8.10
CA ASP A 544 20.88 19.39 -8.82
C ASP A 544 20.27 18.34 -9.77
N PHE A 545 19.19 18.73 -10.46
CA PHE A 545 18.58 17.84 -11.45
C PHE A 545 19.49 17.79 -12.68
N ALA A 546 19.88 16.58 -13.08
CA ALA A 546 20.66 16.40 -14.29
C ALA A 546 19.89 16.99 -15.50
N PRO A 547 20.49 17.90 -16.29
CA PRO A 547 19.79 18.68 -17.32
C PRO A 547 19.37 17.84 -18.53
N ASP A 548 19.77 16.56 -18.57
CA ASP A 548 19.42 15.58 -19.58
C ASP A 548 18.19 14.73 -19.21
N LEU A 549 17.52 14.95 -18.07
CA LEU A 549 16.30 14.21 -17.72
C LEU A 549 15.09 14.72 -18.52
N CYS A 550 14.28 13.80 -19.08
CA CYS A 550 13.08 14.18 -19.84
C CYS A 550 12.01 14.89 -19.00
N ASN A 551 12.00 14.66 -17.68
CA ASN A 551 11.08 15.33 -16.75
C ASN A 551 11.41 16.83 -16.57
N VAL A 552 12.66 17.26 -16.71
CA VAL A 552 13.08 18.68 -16.63
C VAL A 552 13.09 19.43 -17.97
N ALA A 553 12.81 18.74 -19.08
CA ALA A 553 12.79 19.33 -20.42
C ALA A 553 11.81 20.51 -20.56
N VAL A 554 12.19 21.53 -21.34
CA VAL A 554 11.38 22.72 -21.65
C VAL A 554 11.35 22.97 -23.17
N PRO A 555 10.21 22.78 -23.86
CA PRO A 555 8.93 22.26 -23.37
C PRO A 555 9.05 20.80 -22.87
N PRO A 556 8.06 20.29 -22.12
CA PRO A 556 8.03 18.87 -21.79
C PRO A 556 7.94 18.05 -23.07
N VAL A 557 8.60 16.90 -23.11
CA VAL A 557 8.43 15.93 -24.19
C VAL A 557 6.96 15.50 -24.30
N ARG A 558 6.46 15.36 -25.52
CA ARG A 558 5.07 14.98 -25.80
C ARG A 558 5.05 13.75 -26.69
N PHE A 559 4.31 12.73 -26.29
CA PHE A 559 4.09 11.56 -27.14
C PHE A 559 3.37 11.97 -28.42
N THR A 560 3.85 11.47 -29.57
CA THR A 560 3.32 11.79 -30.90
C THR A 560 2.66 10.59 -31.55
N SER A 561 3.35 9.44 -31.62
CA SER A 561 2.79 8.21 -32.18
C SER A 561 3.53 6.95 -31.73
N SER A 562 2.90 5.79 -31.98
CA SER A 562 3.49 4.46 -31.81
C SER A 562 2.98 3.54 -32.91
N ASN A 563 3.84 2.64 -33.42
CA ASN A 563 3.42 1.56 -34.32
C ASN A 563 3.17 0.25 -33.55
N ILE A 564 2.58 0.37 -32.35
CA ILE A 564 2.07 -0.75 -31.55
C ILE A 564 0.61 -0.98 -31.98
N THR A 565 0.31 -2.18 -32.48
CA THR A 565 -1.03 -2.57 -32.94
C THR A 565 -1.52 -3.84 -32.24
N ALA A 566 -2.76 -4.24 -32.49
CA ALA A 566 -3.31 -5.51 -32.00
C ALA A 566 -2.52 -6.73 -32.54
N ASP A 567 -2.00 -6.65 -33.77
CA ASP A 567 -1.20 -7.71 -34.40
C ASP A 567 0.15 -7.95 -33.71
N ASP A 568 0.58 -7.03 -32.85
CA ASP A 568 1.79 -7.18 -32.06
C ASP A 568 1.58 -8.03 -30.80
N TYR A 569 0.33 -8.42 -30.49
CA TYR A 569 0.06 -9.28 -29.35
C TYR A 569 0.68 -10.67 -29.57
N PRO A 570 1.53 -11.18 -28.65
CA PRO A 570 2.15 -12.48 -28.84
C PRO A 570 1.10 -13.61 -28.96
N PRO A 571 1.07 -14.40 -30.05
CA PRO A 571 -0.01 -15.35 -30.31
C PRO A 571 -0.17 -16.44 -29.23
N ASP A 572 0.92 -16.81 -28.56
CA ASP A 572 0.92 -17.74 -27.43
C ASP A 572 0.26 -17.14 -26.18
N LEU A 573 0.37 -15.83 -25.96
CA LEU A 573 -0.34 -15.12 -24.90
C LEU A 573 -1.84 -14.96 -25.23
N VAL A 574 -2.21 -14.83 -26.50
CA VAL A 574 -3.63 -14.89 -26.94
C VAL A 574 -4.22 -16.26 -26.62
N GLN A 575 -3.53 -17.35 -26.99
CA GLN A 575 -3.96 -18.73 -26.71
C GLN A 575 -4.09 -19.02 -25.21
N ALA A 576 -3.20 -18.47 -24.39
CA ALA A 576 -3.27 -18.58 -22.94
C ALA A 576 -4.23 -17.57 -22.27
N MET A 577 -4.92 -16.71 -23.05
CA MET A 577 -5.81 -15.65 -22.57
C MET A 577 -5.16 -14.66 -21.59
N LEU A 578 -3.84 -14.47 -21.69
CA LEU A 578 -3.06 -13.68 -20.75
C LEU A 578 -3.12 -12.19 -21.09
N GLN A 579 -3.29 -11.35 -20.06
CA GLN A 579 -3.21 -9.88 -20.10
C GLN A 579 -2.07 -9.40 -19.21
N GLY A 580 -1.64 -8.15 -19.37
CA GLY A 580 -0.52 -7.63 -18.60
C GLY A 580 -0.27 -6.13 -18.73
N ARG A 581 0.79 -5.70 -18.06
CA ARG A 581 1.35 -4.35 -18.09
C ARG A 581 2.88 -4.42 -18.10
N THR A 582 3.48 -3.67 -19.00
CA THR A 582 4.91 -3.36 -18.92
C THR A 582 5.08 -1.86 -18.71
N MET A 583 6.02 -1.47 -17.86
CA MET A 583 6.47 -0.08 -17.77
C MET A 583 7.85 0.00 -18.40
N LEU A 584 7.97 0.78 -19.46
CA LEU A 584 9.24 1.04 -20.12
C LEU A 584 9.89 2.30 -19.52
N GLU A 585 11.21 2.28 -19.44
CA GLU A 585 12.04 3.48 -19.29
C GLU A 585 13.04 3.55 -20.45
N PHE A 586 13.22 4.73 -21.04
CA PHE A 586 14.10 4.95 -22.20
C PHE A 586 14.61 6.39 -22.29
N SER A 587 15.47 6.62 -23.28
CA SER A 587 15.92 7.95 -23.69
C SER A 587 15.22 8.38 -24.98
N ILE A 588 14.84 9.65 -25.08
CA ILE A 588 14.35 10.27 -26.31
C ILE A 588 15.54 10.92 -27.01
N SER A 589 15.74 10.65 -28.29
CA SER A 589 16.80 11.23 -29.11
C SER A 589 16.47 12.67 -29.55
N ALA A 590 17.44 13.38 -30.12
CA ALA A 590 17.20 14.70 -30.71
C ALA A 590 16.23 14.67 -31.93
N THR A 591 15.95 13.50 -32.52
CA THR A 591 14.93 13.33 -33.58
C THR A 591 13.57 12.93 -33.01
N GLY A 592 13.43 12.80 -31.69
CA GLY A 592 12.18 12.40 -31.04
C GLY A 592 11.96 10.90 -30.91
N THR A 593 12.91 10.06 -31.35
CA THR A 593 12.78 8.59 -31.28
C THR A 593 13.19 8.06 -29.90
N ALA A 594 12.46 7.07 -29.40
CA ALA A 594 12.88 6.32 -28.20
C ALA A 594 14.11 5.43 -28.48
N THR A 595 15.02 5.36 -27.51
CA THR A 595 16.34 4.72 -27.59
C THR A 595 16.75 4.17 -26.22
N ALA A 596 17.64 3.17 -26.19
CA ALA A 596 18.15 2.56 -24.95
C ALA A 596 17.03 2.09 -23.97
N ALA A 597 15.96 1.52 -24.52
CA ALA A 597 14.80 1.12 -23.73
C ALA A 597 15.08 -0.09 -22.83
N ARG A 598 14.46 -0.06 -21.64
CA ARG A 598 14.46 -1.17 -20.68
C ARG A 598 13.09 -1.28 -20.00
N VAL A 599 12.73 -2.50 -19.60
CA VAL A 599 11.53 -2.75 -18.78
C VAL A 599 11.85 -2.44 -17.32
N LEU A 600 11.12 -1.49 -16.74
CA LEU A 600 11.18 -1.07 -15.34
C LEU A 600 10.26 -1.92 -14.46
N VAL A 601 9.05 -2.24 -14.96
CA VAL A 601 8.07 -3.12 -14.33
C VAL A 601 7.56 -4.11 -15.37
N SER A 602 7.58 -5.41 -15.05
CA SER A 602 7.10 -6.49 -15.90
C SER A 602 6.03 -7.32 -15.18
N ASP A 603 4.80 -7.31 -15.72
CA ASP A 603 3.62 -7.99 -15.20
C ASP A 603 2.81 -8.58 -16.39
N PRO A 604 2.67 -9.90 -16.54
CA PRO A 604 3.47 -10.93 -15.89
C PRO A 604 4.95 -10.87 -16.29
N PRO A 605 5.88 -11.27 -15.40
CA PRO A 605 7.31 -11.31 -15.66
C PRO A 605 7.68 -11.93 -17.01
N PHE A 606 8.45 -11.18 -17.79
CA PHE A 606 9.04 -11.58 -19.08
C PHE A 606 8.06 -11.91 -20.22
N ALA A 607 6.75 -12.03 -19.96
CA ALA A 607 5.75 -12.45 -20.95
C ALA A 607 5.71 -11.48 -22.16
N PHE A 608 5.61 -10.18 -21.87
CA PHE A 608 5.49 -9.10 -22.84
C PHE A 608 6.80 -8.32 -23.06
N ASP A 609 7.88 -8.62 -22.32
CA ASP A 609 9.11 -7.80 -22.32
C ASP A 609 9.75 -7.71 -23.71
N ALA A 610 9.84 -8.84 -24.42
CA ALA A 610 10.47 -8.88 -25.73
C ALA A 610 9.73 -8.00 -26.77
N VAL A 611 8.39 -8.07 -26.80
CA VAL A 611 7.59 -7.23 -27.70
C VAL A 611 7.59 -5.77 -27.25
N ALA A 612 7.50 -5.50 -25.95
CA ALA A 612 7.55 -4.14 -25.41
C ALA A 612 8.87 -3.44 -25.77
N LEU A 613 10.01 -4.13 -25.67
CA LEU A 613 11.32 -3.62 -26.06
C LEU A 613 11.43 -3.44 -27.58
N ALA A 614 11.06 -4.46 -28.37
CA ALA A 614 11.10 -4.39 -29.83
C ALA A 614 10.27 -3.21 -30.37
N LYS A 615 9.07 -2.99 -29.81
CA LYS A 615 8.16 -1.94 -30.24
C LYS A 615 8.40 -0.58 -29.59
N SER A 616 9.14 -0.52 -28.49
CA SER A 616 9.56 0.76 -27.88
C SER A 616 10.28 1.67 -28.87
N LEU A 617 11.05 1.11 -29.80
CA LEU A 617 11.80 1.85 -30.84
C LEU A 617 10.87 2.53 -31.86
N THR A 618 9.58 2.19 -31.87
CA THR A 618 8.56 2.83 -32.71
C THR A 618 7.85 3.99 -32.00
N LEU A 619 8.13 4.23 -30.70
CA LEU A 619 7.57 5.35 -29.97
C LEU A 619 8.25 6.64 -30.42
N THR A 620 7.45 7.60 -30.88
CA THR A 620 7.90 8.93 -31.29
C THR A 620 7.34 10.00 -30.35
N TYR A 621 8.16 11.01 -30.12
CA TYR A 621 7.90 12.14 -29.24
C TYR A 621 8.30 13.45 -29.93
N GLU A 622 7.69 14.56 -29.53
CA GLU A 622 8.33 15.87 -29.68
C GLU A 622 9.63 15.87 -28.86
N PRO A 623 10.82 16.06 -29.47
CA PRO A 623 12.07 16.00 -28.75
C PRO A 623 12.19 17.13 -27.74
N ALA A 624 12.90 16.88 -26.64
CA ALA A 624 13.31 17.93 -25.72
C ALA A 624 14.08 19.01 -26.48
N LYS A 625 13.89 20.29 -26.11
CA LYS A 625 14.60 21.41 -26.72
C LYS A 625 15.38 22.19 -25.67
N THR A 626 16.40 22.91 -26.11
CA THR A 626 17.08 23.92 -25.30
C THR A 626 17.49 25.05 -26.23
N ALA A 627 17.05 26.28 -25.94
CA ALA A 627 17.16 27.42 -26.87
C ALA A 627 16.64 27.08 -28.29
N GLY A 628 15.51 26.36 -28.37
CA GLY A 628 14.88 25.94 -29.63
C GLY A 628 15.53 24.73 -30.32
N VAL A 629 16.78 24.41 -30.02
CA VAL A 629 17.52 23.28 -30.62
C VAL A 629 17.08 21.96 -29.99
N PRO A 630 16.67 20.94 -30.78
CA PRO A 630 16.39 19.60 -30.26
C PRO A 630 17.60 18.95 -29.60
N ARG A 631 17.38 18.23 -28.50
CA ARG A 631 18.40 17.49 -27.75
C ARG A 631 17.84 16.15 -27.29
N SER A 632 18.74 15.21 -27.01
CA SER A 632 18.38 13.98 -26.32
C SER A 632 18.06 14.22 -24.85
N CYS A 633 17.15 13.44 -24.29
CA CYS A 633 16.92 13.34 -22.86
C CYS A 633 16.75 11.87 -22.43
N ARG A 634 16.90 11.55 -21.15
CA ARG A 634 16.79 10.21 -20.57
C ARG A 634 15.73 10.09 -19.48
N ALA A 635 15.48 8.86 -19.03
CA ALA A 635 14.52 8.53 -17.99
C ALA A 635 13.06 8.92 -18.33
N GLN A 636 12.69 8.88 -19.62
CA GLN A 636 11.28 8.91 -19.99
C GLN A 636 10.65 7.58 -19.60
N VAL A 637 9.52 7.63 -18.89
CA VAL A 637 8.73 6.45 -18.52
C VAL A 637 7.46 6.38 -19.36
N GLN A 638 7.10 5.18 -19.83
CA GLN A 638 5.84 4.92 -20.55
C GLN A 638 5.23 3.58 -20.09
N PRO A 639 4.04 3.58 -19.47
CA PRO A 639 3.28 2.36 -19.29
C PRO A 639 2.69 1.89 -20.64
N ILE A 640 2.74 0.58 -20.87
CA ILE A 640 2.01 -0.14 -21.93
C ILE A 640 1.08 -1.13 -21.25
N ARG A 641 -0.18 -1.15 -21.68
CA ARG A 641 -1.20 -2.08 -21.19
C ARG A 641 -1.55 -3.07 -22.30
N TRP A 642 -1.38 -4.35 -22.00
CA TRP A 642 -1.65 -5.46 -22.90
C TRP A 642 -3.05 -6.00 -22.58
N GLN A 643 -4.00 -5.75 -23.49
CA GLN A 643 -5.36 -6.28 -23.43
C GLN A 643 -5.56 -7.25 -24.59
N LEU A 644 -6.32 -8.32 -24.36
CA LEU A 644 -6.70 -9.24 -25.44
C LEU A 644 -7.42 -8.45 -26.56
N PRO A 645 -7.11 -8.74 -27.83
CA PRO A 645 -7.66 -8.04 -28.99
C PRO A 645 -9.15 -8.34 -29.24
#